data_AF-A0A349E0M4-F1
#
_entry.id   AF-A0A349E0M4-F1
#
_cell.length_a   1.000
_cell.length_b   1.000
_cell.length_c   1.000
_cell.angle_alpha   90.00
_cell.angle_beta   90.00
_cell.angle_gamma   90.00
#
_symmetry.space_group_name_H-M   'P 1'
#
loop_
_entity.id
_entity.type
_entity.pdbx_description
1 polymer ?
#
loop_
_entity_poly.entity_id
_entity_poly.type
_entity_poly.pdbx_seq_one_letter_code
_entity_poly.pdbx_strand_id
1 'polypeptide(L)'
;MNQASIHQELNTPIIFLAFANPDQDLNLSREQQALEKLLKPLERAGFFQLIVKANISVEEVFHYFTEHHTRDRIAIFHYAGHALYQEIFFQTETADSEPLHQFLARQASLQLVFLNACTTQGQAQYLKQQGFPHVIGTSTFIGDQMAIDFAEEFYRNLTALFSIKESFENTKNLMESKGASRGGDTYTRHSKKLYPTAKKVIIPWKLHTNDETLAASLTLATAVQDPFFGLPTLSMHQFKLPRPPFVSLRHYSRDYAAVFFGRGSVIRELYKKLTSTLYNAPFILLYGQSGAGKSSMLDAGLCPRLEAGYEVLYLRRDHRLGLLGTLGCEFTGQKKGWTPKALLHQWNITQAKAQKPLVVILDQLEEVFTKPFDPTPDAEVITPNQELEQLFEVLQCLFEQPDFSGKVILSFRKEYLAEIEGALKHKGITSYQKQFLEVLQKEEIKEIVTGLANNPRTRLEYNLTVEPSLEETIAAELKNSHQTAVAPVLQIILSRMWQIAEEIHPPHFDHTVYQQAHTNGLGQFLAQQMEMLVPEFENEIKTGLVLDLLAHHTTDLGTAQMHVYEDVMKDYAHQSIRVRALLSKIEELRLLNVVLNQTSGLAHDTLAPIVREAFKNSDKDGQRAVRILENKVIDFQQDQTSLLDKVDLKTVLAGKAGMRNWNEDERTLVKASQRFWQRRRHFQKGMVGVFVGLVLGIIGFGIYTIKLHRENQNTQKRLTQKQKEVSDRTQALRQEREKNKKVIQQLEKSRKEALAKGDLAKAQKLAAEIANLKNKAQNLAAIANRNLRANPTFALQKSLEAYQLSQDFTIANALASSFYEWLQQPDTYQQFTEYYPLLLNGWSRAKLPTTNTWELQPHQGQTMVMHRQLGQPHPKLPKIDLAYEAGKVTLSNRLQYLAHYAEASPFITDLRSQKEAPLSQQPLNIATVDFSMNDQRLVALSAHQRRVYWAEVRQLFGKKPAFLKLLEDFPFEITAIKWLNNTELLLASGKNLYIYNVFTKNRKRLLHSGFGQQNSSIQQIVVSPQGNYLLLANAINQQIQVWDRQGHLIIEQSPEYLKKHQFQLKGITFSEDEQALYFPTYVPKNKVAVVLLPPGIYQGLHRSKIFEKLLNNQ
;
A
#
# COMPACT_ATOMS: atom_id res chain seq x y z
N MET A 1 10.90 -33.53 1.40
CA MET A 1 10.88 -32.89 2.74
C MET A 1 10.40 -31.46 2.58
N ASN A 2 9.45 -31.00 3.40
CA ASN A 2 8.93 -29.62 3.34
C ASN A 2 10.02 -28.62 3.74
N GLN A 3 10.07 -27.44 3.10
CA GLN A 3 11.02 -26.37 3.47
C GLN A 3 10.93 -26.00 4.96
N ALA A 4 9.73 -25.99 5.54
CA ALA A 4 9.52 -25.74 6.98
C ALA A 4 10.22 -26.78 7.87
N SER A 5 10.27 -28.05 7.45
CA SER A 5 10.93 -29.14 8.19
C SER A 5 12.46 -28.96 8.19
N ILE A 6 13.01 -28.57 7.05
CA ILE A 6 14.45 -28.29 6.88
C ILE A 6 14.85 -27.05 7.69
N HIS A 7 14.01 -26.01 7.71
CA HIS A 7 14.24 -24.80 8.51
C HIS A 7 14.22 -25.04 10.02
N GLN A 8 13.39 -25.96 10.51
CA GLN A 8 13.35 -26.33 11.92
C GLN A 8 14.59 -27.14 12.31
N GLU A 9 15.00 -28.08 11.46
CA GLU A 9 16.17 -28.95 11.66
C GLU A 9 17.48 -28.16 11.72
N LEU A 10 17.65 -27.12 10.88
CA LEU A 10 18.86 -26.29 10.83
C LEU A 10 19.00 -25.26 11.98
N ASN A 11 17.95 -25.06 12.77
CA ASN A 11 17.88 -24.03 13.81
C ASN A 11 17.96 -24.57 15.24
N THR A 12 18.07 -25.89 15.39
CA THR A 12 18.03 -26.57 16.67
C THR A 12 19.46 -26.70 17.24
N PRO A 13 19.71 -26.34 18.52
CA PRO A 13 21.03 -26.54 19.15
C PRO A 13 21.40 -28.02 19.22
N ILE A 14 22.70 -28.33 19.26
CA ILE A 14 23.21 -29.70 19.33
C ILE A 14 23.88 -29.96 20.68
N ILE A 15 23.54 -31.08 21.30
CA ILE A 15 24.31 -31.66 22.40
C ILE A 15 25.16 -32.78 21.82
N PHE A 16 26.48 -32.65 21.92
CA PHE A 16 27.43 -33.64 21.43
C PHE A 16 28.06 -34.38 22.60
N LEU A 17 27.74 -35.67 22.73
CA LEU A 17 28.29 -36.59 23.71
C LEU A 17 29.37 -37.47 23.03
N ALA A 18 30.60 -37.33 23.49
CA ALA A 18 31.79 -37.99 22.99
C ALA A 18 32.38 -38.89 24.09
N PHE A 19 32.55 -40.18 23.78
CA PHE A 19 33.07 -41.18 24.70
C PHE A 19 34.29 -41.87 24.09
N ALA A 20 35.37 -41.98 24.86
CA ALA A 20 36.58 -42.69 24.46
C ALA A 20 37.14 -43.50 25.63
N ASN A 21 37.41 -44.79 25.37
CA ASN A 21 37.93 -45.72 26.38
C ASN A 21 38.96 -46.65 25.72
N PRO A 22 40.18 -46.16 25.42
CA PRO A 22 41.21 -46.95 24.77
C PRO A 22 41.60 -48.19 25.61
N ASP A 23 41.60 -48.07 26.93
CA ASP A 23 42.05 -49.11 27.87
C ASP A 23 40.94 -50.10 28.29
N GLN A 24 39.69 -49.85 27.88
CA GLN A 24 38.51 -50.67 28.19
C GLN A 24 38.23 -50.87 29.70
N ASP A 25 38.67 -49.95 30.54
CA ASP A 25 38.61 -50.02 32.01
C ASP A 25 37.50 -49.13 32.63
N LEU A 26 36.93 -48.22 31.84
CA LEU A 26 35.78 -47.37 32.24
C LEU A 26 34.42 -47.94 31.80
N ASN A 27 33.35 -47.68 32.56
CA ASN A 27 31.98 -48.10 32.21
C ASN A 27 31.21 -47.01 31.45
N LEU A 28 31.81 -46.49 30.39
CA LEU A 28 31.22 -45.41 29.58
C LEU A 28 29.89 -45.82 28.93
N SER A 29 29.68 -47.12 28.67
CA SER A 29 28.42 -47.62 28.12
C SER A 29 27.22 -47.31 29.02
N ARG A 30 27.41 -47.34 30.34
CA ARG A 30 26.36 -47.03 31.31
C ARG A 30 26.10 -45.53 31.40
N GLU A 31 27.14 -44.70 31.36
CA GLU A 31 26.99 -43.25 31.28
C GLU A 31 26.22 -42.87 30.01
N GLN A 32 26.66 -43.37 28.85
CA GLN A 32 26.01 -43.13 27.56
C GLN A 32 24.51 -43.48 27.61
N GLN A 33 24.15 -44.67 28.09
CA GLN A 33 22.76 -45.10 28.18
C GLN A 33 21.93 -44.23 29.13
N ALA A 34 22.50 -43.82 30.27
CA ALA A 34 21.83 -42.95 31.23
C ALA A 34 21.54 -41.57 30.62
N LEU A 35 22.53 -40.97 29.96
CA LEU A 35 22.38 -39.65 29.31
C LEU A 35 21.41 -39.71 28.13
N GLU A 36 21.52 -40.71 27.26
CA GLU A 36 20.57 -40.91 26.15
C GLU A 36 19.12 -41.04 26.64
N LYS A 37 18.91 -41.78 27.73
CA LYS A 37 17.57 -41.97 28.32
C LYS A 37 16.96 -40.66 28.81
N LEU A 38 17.78 -39.78 29.39
CA LEU A 38 17.33 -38.46 29.87
C LEU A 38 17.09 -37.47 28.73
N LEU A 39 17.93 -37.49 27.70
CA LEU A 39 17.96 -36.47 26.64
C LEU A 39 17.01 -36.78 25.47
N LYS A 40 16.81 -38.05 25.10
CA LYS A 40 15.94 -38.45 23.97
C LYS A 40 14.49 -37.93 24.04
N PRO A 41 13.83 -37.86 25.22
CA PRO A 41 12.49 -37.27 25.31
C PRO A 41 12.43 -35.80 24.87
N LEU A 42 13.42 -34.99 25.26
CA LEU A 42 13.50 -33.57 24.89
C LEU A 42 13.96 -33.37 23.45
N GLU A 43 14.85 -34.23 22.95
CA GLU A 43 15.18 -34.29 21.53
C GLU A 43 13.93 -34.54 20.67
N ARG A 44 13.09 -35.53 21.03
CA ARG A 44 11.82 -35.81 20.34
C ARG A 44 10.82 -34.66 20.41
N ALA A 45 10.89 -33.85 21.47
CA ALA A 45 10.10 -32.64 21.63
C ALA A 45 10.69 -31.43 20.87
N GLY A 46 11.85 -31.59 20.21
CA GLY A 46 12.45 -30.58 19.33
C GLY A 46 13.31 -29.53 20.04
N PHE A 47 13.72 -29.76 21.29
CA PHE A 47 14.56 -28.81 22.03
C PHE A 47 16.02 -28.83 21.56
N PHE A 48 16.59 -29.99 21.26
CA PHE A 48 17.95 -30.07 20.72
C PHE A 48 18.06 -31.29 19.80
N GLN A 49 19.13 -31.36 19.03
CA GLN A 49 19.57 -32.61 18.39
C GLN A 49 20.65 -33.25 19.25
N LEU A 50 20.59 -34.57 19.41
CA LEU A 50 21.57 -35.30 20.20
C LEU A 50 22.52 -36.07 19.28
N ILE A 51 23.82 -35.78 19.38
CA ILE A 51 24.86 -36.58 18.74
C ILE A 51 25.55 -37.37 19.83
N VAL A 52 25.55 -38.70 19.68
CA VAL A 52 26.22 -39.62 20.60
C VAL A 52 27.23 -40.45 19.84
N LYS A 53 28.50 -40.37 20.25
CA LYS A 53 29.60 -41.08 19.61
C LYS A 53 30.44 -41.79 20.66
N ALA A 54 30.41 -43.12 20.61
CA ALA A 54 31.33 -43.97 21.35
C ALA A 54 32.57 -44.25 20.51
N ASN A 55 33.68 -44.55 21.18
CA ASN A 55 34.94 -44.93 20.56
C ASN A 55 35.50 -43.84 19.63
N ILE A 56 35.35 -42.56 20.02
CA ILE A 56 35.64 -41.42 19.15
C ILE A 56 37.14 -41.11 19.05
N SER A 57 37.58 -40.70 17.85
CA SER A 57 38.93 -40.15 17.60
C SER A 57 38.96 -38.62 17.68
N VAL A 58 40.16 -38.02 17.78
CA VAL A 58 40.34 -36.56 17.73
C VAL A 58 39.84 -36.01 16.39
N GLU A 59 40.19 -36.69 15.30
CA GLU A 59 39.80 -36.29 13.94
C GLU A 59 38.28 -36.25 13.79
N GLU A 60 37.57 -37.23 14.36
CA GLU A 60 36.10 -37.26 14.38
C GLU A 60 35.51 -36.09 15.16
N VAL A 61 36.11 -35.69 16.30
CA VAL A 61 35.67 -34.48 17.03
C VAL A 61 35.79 -33.25 16.13
N PHE A 62 36.96 -33.02 15.52
CA PHE A 62 37.14 -31.91 14.59
C PHE A 62 36.16 -31.97 13.42
N HIS A 63 35.93 -33.17 12.88
CA HIS A 63 34.95 -33.41 11.82
C HIS A 63 33.55 -33.00 12.25
N TYR A 64 33.05 -33.47 13.40
CA TYR A 64 31.71 -33.09 13.89
C TYR A 64 31.56 -31.61 14.20
N PHE A 65 32.62 -30.89 14.58
CA PHE A 65 32.53 -29.44 14.75
C PHE A 65 32.62 -28.64 13.43
N THR A 66 33.21 -29.24 12.39
CA THR A 66 33.40 -28.57 11.07
C THR A 66 32.42 -29.04 10.01
N GLU A 67 31.72 -30.15 10.24
CA GLU A 67 30.70 -30.73 9.38
C GLU A 67 29.57 -29.73 9.12
N HIS A 68 29.11 -29.69 7.88
CA HIS A 68 28.17 -28.68 7.46
C HIS A 68 26.86 -28.65 8.29
N HIS A 69 26.36 -29.82 8.68
CA HIS A 69 25.08 -29.93 9.36
C HIS A 69 25.17 -29.67 10.87
N THR A 70 26.38 -29.58 11.44
CA THR A 70 26.63 -29.46 12.89
C THR A 70 27.41 -28.21 13.27
N ARG A 71 28.18 -27.64 12.33
CA ARG A 71 28.95 -26.41 12.52
C ARG A 71 28.08 -25.26 13.01
N ASP A 72 28.60 -24.49 13.97
CA ASP A 72 27.93 -23.35 14.62
C ASP A 72 26.57 -23.69 15.28
N ARG A 73 26.35 -24.97 15.63
CA ARG A 73 25.14 -25.44 16.32
C ARG A 73 25.42 -26.21 17.61
N ILE A 74 26.63 -26.75 17.78
CA ILE A 74 27.00 -27.48 19.00
C ILE A 74 27.03 -26.50 20.16
N ALA A 75 26.09 -26.69 21.10
CA ALA A 75 25.88 -25.87 22.28
C ALA A 75 26.56 -26.48 23.52
N ILE A 76 26.56 -27.81 23.61
CA ILE A 76 27.16 -28.56 24.71
C ILE A 76 28.05 -29.63 24.12
N PHE A 77 29.31 -29.66 24.57
CA PHE A 77 30.24 -30.75 24.31
C PHE A 77 30.54 -31.47 25.61
N HIS A 78 30.15 -32.74 25.69
CA HIS A 78 30.45 -33.62 26.81
C HIS A 78 31.46 -34.65 26.36
N TYR A 79 32.62 -34.65 27.01
CA TYR A 79 33.63 -35.67 26.81
C TYR A 79 33.75 -36.52 28.08
N ALA A 80 33.68 -37.85 27.93
CA ALA A 80 33.92 -38.80 29.01
C ALA A 80 34.96 -39.84 28.58
N GLY A 81 35.97 -40.05 29.43
CA GLY A 81 37.12 -40.89 29.13
C GLY A 81 38.30 -40.62 30.05
N HIS A 82 39.51 -40.94 29.58
CA HIS A 82 40.75 -40.67 30.31
C HIS A 82 41.33 -39.30 29.95
N ALA A 83 41.93 -38.64 30.93
CA ALA A 83 42.66 -37.40 30.74
C ALA A 83 43.81 -37.29 31.75
N LEU A 84 44.82 -36.54 31.35
CA LEU A 84 45.90 -36.06 32.21
C LEU A 84 45.92 -34.53 32.20
N TYR A 85 46.90 -33.92 32.87
CA TYR A 85 46.93 -32.47 33.05
C TYR A 85 46.90 -31.68 31.72
N GLN A 86 47.59 -32.18 30.68
CA GLN A 86 47.69 -31.56 29.36
C GLN A 86 47.22 -32.46 28.22
N GLU A 87 46.72 -33.66 28.51
CA GLU A 87 46.41 -34.66 27.48
C GLU A 87 44.99 -35.19 27.64
N ILE A 88 44.33 -35.49 26.53
CA ILE A 88 43.02 -36.14 26.47
C ILE A 88 43.17 -37.43 25.64
N PHE A 89 42.64 -38.53 26.14
CA PHE A 89 42.79 -39.85 25.52
C PHE A 89 41.58 -40.14 24.62
N PHE A 90 41.80 -40.24 23.33
CA PHE A 90 40.80 -40.69 22.38
C PHE A 90 40.93 -42.20 22.15
N GLN A 91 40.01 -42.78 21.38
CA GLN A 91 39.95 -44.24 21.27
C GLN A 91 41.23 -44.84 20.67
N THR A 92 41.84 -44.14 19.73
CA THR A 92 43.00 -44.62 18.96
C THR A 92 44.28 -43.82 19.22
N GLU A 93 44.18 -42.63 19.81
CA GLU A 93 45.32 -41.76 20.06
C GLU A 93 45.18 -40.94 21.35
N THR A 94 46.29 -40.38 21.82
CA THR A 94 46.29 -39.35 22.86
C THR A 94 46.58 -38.01 22.21
N ALA A 95 45.78 -37.00 22.54
CA ALA A 95 45.94 -35.64 22.02
C ALA A 95 46.43 -34.68 23.09
N ASP A 96 47.31 -33.78 22.68
CA ASP A 96 47.55 -32.55 23.44
C ASP A 96 46.25 -31.75 23.50
N SER A 97 45.88 -31.38 24.72
CA SER A 97 44.65 -30.69 25.01
C SER A 97 44.68 -29.22 24.56
N GLU A 98 45.86 -28.59 24.46
CA GLU A 98 45.94 -27.16 24.14
C GLU A 98 45.43 -26.83 22.72
N PRO A 99 45.84 -27.50 21.63
CA PRO A 99 45.31 -27.26 20.29
C PRO A 99 43.80 -27.51 20.19
N LEU A 100 43.32 -28.57 20.84
CA LEU A 100 41.89 -28.88 20.88
C LEU A 100 41.11 -27.77 21.62
N HIS A 101 41.61 -27.30 22.75
CA HIS A 101 40.97 -26.21 23.49
C HIS A 101 40.99 -24.88 22.74
N GLN A 102 42.08 -24.55 22.04
CA GLN A 102 42.12 -23.37 21.16
C GLN A 102 41.07 -23.47 20.04
N PHE A 103 40.85 -24.67 19.51
CA PHE A 103 39.80 -24.92 18.52
C PHE A 103 38.40 -24.77 19.12
N LEU A 104 38.13 -25.37 20.29
CA LEU A 104 36.84 -25.30 20.98
C LEU A 104 36.50 -23.86 21.42
N ALA A 105 37.48 -23.08 21.85
CA ALA A 105 37.29 -21.69 22.27
C ALA A 105 36.84 -20.76 21.12
N ARG A 106 37.06 -21.15 19.86
CA ARG A 106 36.64 -20.40 18.66
C ARG A 106 35.22 -20.72 18.21
N GLN A 107 34.54 -21.67 18.84
CA GLN A 107 33.20 -22.11 18.45
C GLN A 107 32.12 -21.21 19.05
N ALA A 108 31.54 -20.31 18.23
CA ALA A 108 30.61 -19.29 18.71
C ALA A 108 29.32 -19.84 19.34
N SER A 109 28.88 -21.03 18.92
CA SER A 109 27.67 -21.67 19.45
C SER A 109 27.88 -22.41 20.77
N LEU A 110 29.12 -22.72 21.13
CA LEU A 110 29.44 -23.62 22.23
C LEU A 110 29.36 -22.88 23.58
N GLN A 111 28.42 -23.32 24.41
CA GLN A 111 28.10 -22.70 25.70
C GLN A 111 28.71 -23.46 26.88
N LEU A 112 28.81 -24.79 26.78
CA LEU A 112 29.32 -25.65 27.83
C LEU A 112 30.28 -26.70 27.28
N VAL A 113 31.43 -26.82 27.93
CA VAL A 113 32.32 -27.99 27.82
C VAL A 113 32.31 -28.73 29.14
N PHE A 114 31.88 -29.99 29.12
CA PHE A 114 31.91 -30.88 30.29
C PHE A 114 32.97 -31.96 30.05
N LEU A 115 34.11 -31.83 30.71
CA LEU A 115 35.20 -32.80 30.71
C LEU A 115 35.03 -33.78 31.88
N ASN A 116 34.26 -34.85 31.66
CA ASN A 116 34.05 -35.92 32.62
C ASN A 116 35.19 -36.96 32.59
N ALA A 117 36.40 -36.49 32.91
CA ALA A 117 37.63 -37.28 32.96
C ALA A 117 38.45 -36.86 34.18
N CYS A 118 39.43 -37.68 34.59
CA CYS A 118 40.27 -37.38 35.76
C CYS A 118 41.18 -36.17 35.53
N THR A 119 41.35 -35.33 36.56
CA THR A 119 42.37 -34.26 36.62
C THR A 119 42.27 -33.19 35.51
N THR A 120 41.07 -32.81 35.09
CA THR A 120 40.83 -31.84 34.01
C THR A 120 40.74 -30.38 34.46
N GLN A 121 41.04 -30.05 35.72
CA GLN A 121 40.93 -28.68 36.24
C GLN A 121 41.87 -27.69 35.52
N GLY A 122 43.10 -28.09 35.18
CA GLY A 122 44.04 -27.22 34.46
C GLY A 122 43.52 -26.85 33.06
N GLN A 123 43.00 -27.86 32.36
CA GLN A 123 42.32 -27.72 31.07
C GLN A 123 41.12 -26.78 31.14
N ALA A 124 40.27 -26.93 32.17
CA ALA A 124 39.11 -26.07 32.39
C ALA A 124 39.48 -24.60 32.68
N GLN A 125 40.57 -24.37 33.42
CA GLN A 125 41.10 -23.03 33.66
C GLN A 125 41.67 -22.39 32.39
N TYR A 126 42.34 -23.17 31.54
CA TYR A 126 42.87 -22.68 30.27
C TYR A 126 41.74 -22.22 29.33
N LEU A 127 40.72 -23.05 29.12
CA LEU A 127 39.54 -22.67 28.33
C LEU A 127 38.86 -21.40 28.88
N LYS A 128 38.74 -21.29 30.21
CA LYS A 128 38.26 -20.06 30.86
C LYS A 128 39.14 -18.84 30.50
N GLN A 129 40.45 -18.94 30.57
CA GLN A 129 41.34 -17.82 30.21
C GLN A 129 41.22 -17.38 28.75
N GLN A 130 40.85 -18.29 27.84
CA GLN A 130 40.59 -17.99 26.43
C GLN A 130 39.22 -17.33 26.18
N GLY A 131 38.47 -17.00 27.23
CA GLY A 131 37.16 -16.34 27.13
C GLY A 131 35.97 -17.29 27.00
N PHE A 132 36.16 -18.60 27.21
CA PHE A 132 35.07 -19.57 27.09
C PHE A 132 33.98 -19.41 28.17
N PRO A 133 32.67 -19.58 27.88
CA PRO A 133 31.60 -19.24 28.82
C PRO A 133 31.56 -20.11 30.09
N HIS A 134 31.45 -21.45 29.92
CA HIS A 134 31.30 -22.40 31.02
C HIS A 134 32.08 -23.70 30.77
N VAL A 135 32.92 -24.09 31.73
CA VAL A 135 33.62 -25.38 31.68
C VAL A 135 33.45 -26.13 32.98
N ILE A 136 33.06 -27.39 32.90
CA ILE A 136 33.04 -28.32 34.04
C ILE A 136 34.25 -29.25 33.89
N GLY A 137 35.11 -29.26 34.90
CA GLY A 137 36.27 -30.15 34.98
C GLY A 137 36.47 -30.69 36.38
N THR A 138 37.39 -31.63 36.55
CA THR A 138 37.64 -32.34 37.81
C THR A 138 38.99 -31.98 38.40
N SER A 139 39.04 -31.86 39.72
CA SER A 139 40.24 -31.48 40.46
C SER A 139 41.13 -32.65 40.89
N THR A 140 40.59 -33.88 40.88
CA THR A 140 41.27 -35.09 41.34
C THR A 140 40.87 -36.29 40.50
N PHE A 141 41.40 -37.47 40.86
CA PHE A 141 40.88 -38.75 40.40
C PHE A 141 39.41 -38.91 40.78
N ILE A 142 38.62 -39.48 39.87
CA ILE A 142 37.18 -39.74 40.03
C ILE A 142 36.91 -41.22 39.81
N GLY A 143 36.05 -41.81 40.65
CA GLY A 143 35.60 -43.19 40.45
C GLY A 143 34.50 -43.26 39.40
N ASP A 144 34.50 -44.32 38.59
CA ASP A 144 33.58 -44.54 37.47
C ASP A 144 32.08 -44.39 37.85
N GLN A 145 31.63 -45.02 38.93
CA GLN A 145 30.25 -44.86 39.40
C GLN A 145 29.91 -43.42 39.82
N MET A 146 30.87 -42.70 40.42
CA MET A 146 30.67 -41.31 40.83
C MET A 146 30.58 -40.39 39.61
N ALA A 147 31.35 -40.67 38.56
CA ALA A 147 31.32 -39.96 37.29
C ALA A 147 29.96 -40.10 36.60
N ILE A 148 29.44 -41.34 36.54
CA ILE A 148 28.11 -41.65 36.01
C ILE A 148 27.03 -40.94 36.83
N ASP A 149 27.07 -41.06 38.15
CA ASP A 149 26.06 -40.46 39.03
C ASP A 149 26.04 -38.93 38.92
N PHE A 150 27.21 -38.29 38.82
CA PHE A 150 27.32 -36.85 38.65
C PHE A 150 26.77 -36.40 37.30
N ALA A 151 27.19 -37.04 36.20
CA ALA A 151 26.71 -36.71 34.86
C ALA A 151 25.19 -36.94 34.74
N GLU A 152 24.68 -38.08 35.20
CA GLU A 152 23.25 -38.40 35.16
C GLU A 152 22.42 -37.35 35.92
N GLU A 153 22.85 -36.98 37.12
CA GLU A 153 22.13 -35.99 37.91
C GLU A 153 22.24 -34.57 37.34
N PHE A 154 23.41 -34.20 36.80
CA PHE A 154 23.59 -32.91 36.10
C PHE A 154 22.63 -32.79 34.92
N TYR A 155 22.57 -33.78 34.04
CA TYR A 155 21.64 -33.75 32.91
C TYR A 155 20.18 -33.91 33.34
N ARG A 156 19.89 -34.58 34.47
CA ARG A 156 18.52 -34.60 35.04
C ARG A 156 18.06 -33.20 35.43
N ASN A 157 18.92 -32.43 36.10
CA ASN A 157 18.61 -31.05 36.45
C ASN A 157 18.52 -30.17 35.18
N LEU A 158 19.43 -30.35 34.22
CA LEU A 158 19.42 -29.60 32.98
C LEU A 158 18.15 -29.87 32.13
N THR A 159 17.68 -31.12 32.11
CA THR A 159 16.42 -31.51 31.45
C THR A 159 15.18 -31.06 32.21
N ALA A 160 15.28 -30.81 33.52
CA ALA A 160 14.27 -30.15 34.34
C ALA A 160 14.25 -28.62 34.21
N LEU A 161 14.97 -28.06 33.23
CA LEU A 161 15.03 -26.63 32.89
C LEU A 161 15.73 -25.73 33.93
N PHE A 162 16.57 -26.30 34.80
CA PHE A 162 17.50 -25.49 35.58
C PHE A 162 18.61 -24.93 34.70
N SER A 163 19.19 -23.79 35.10
CA SER A 163 20.37 -23.21 34.41
C SER A 163 21.59 -24.14 34.52
N ILE A 164 22.64 -23.93 33.72
CA ILE A 164 23.90 -24.69 33.85
C ILE A 164 24.45 -24.60 35.27
N LYS A 165 24.43 -23.39 35.86
CA LYS A 165 24.92 -23.15 37.22
C LYS A 165 24.05 -23.84 38.26
N GLU A 166 22.73 -23.69 38.19
CA GLU A 166 21.81 -24.36 39.13
C GLU A 166 21.88 -25.88 38.99
N SER A 167 21.98 -26.40 37.77
CA SER A 167 22.14 -27.84 37.52
C SER A 167 23.42 -28.36 38.16
N PHE A 168 24.52 -27.63 38.04
CA PHE A 168 25.78 -27.97 38.69
C PHE A 168 25.67 -27.94 40.23
N GLU A 169 25.14 -26.86 40.80
CA GLU A 169 25.00 -26.70 42.25
C GLU A 169 24.01 -27.70 42.86
N ASN A 170 22.87 -27.95 42.20
CA ASN A 170 21.89 -28.95 42.65
C ASN A 170 22.49 -30.36 42.65
N THR A 171 23.21 -30.73 41.59
CA THR A 171 23.92 -32.01 41.52
C THR A 171 24.95 -32.14 42.64
N LYS A 172 25.78 -31.10 42.83
CA LYS A 172 26.78 -31.08 43.89
C LYS A 172 26.14 -31.21 45.27
N ASN A 173 25.11 -30.41 45.56
CA ASN A 173 24.39 -30.45 46.84
C ASN A 173 23.75 -31.83 47.09
N LEU A 174 23.15 -32.45 46.07
CA LEU A 174 22.58 -33.79 46.20
C LEU A 174 23.66 -34.83 46.49
N MET A 175 24.79 -34.79 45.77
CA MET A 175 25.87 -35.76 45.98
C MET A 175 26.57 -35.59 47.33
N GLU A 176 26.78 -34.34 47.77
CA GLU A 176 27.27 -34.05 49.13
C GLU A 176 26.29 -34.56 50.20
N SER A 177 24.97 -34.41 49.98
CA SER A 177 23.95 -34.92 50.91
C SER A 177 23.92 -36.45 50.97
N LYS A 178 24.09 -37.14 49.83
CA LYS A 178 24.21 -38.61 49.77
C LYS A 178 25.52 -39.11 50.41
N GLY A 179 26.55 -38.24 50.46
CA GLY A 179 27.87 -38.48 51.04
C GLY A 179 27.92 -38.55 52.57
N ALA A 180 26.84 -38.29 53.29
CA ALA A 180 26.77 -38.50 54.74
C ALA A 180 26.55 -39.97 55.17
N SER A 181 26.37 -40.92 54.23
CA SER A 181 25.97 -42.30 54.60
C SER A 181 26.56 -43.44 53.78
N ARG A 182 27.67 -43.25 53.05
CA ARG A 182 28.34 -44.37 52.36
C ARG A 182 29.87 -44.25 52.38
N GLY A 183 30.46 -44.59 53.52
CA GLY A 183 31.88 -44.90 53.67
C GLY A 183 32.03 -45.98 54.72
N GLY A 184 32.47 -47.16 54.28
CA GLY A 184 32.32 -48.43 55.00
C GLY A 184 32.94 -48.50 56.39
N ASP A 185 32.31 -49.36 57.19
CA ASP A 185 32.83 -49.97 58.39
C ASP A 185 34.28 -50.45 58.18
N THR A 186 35.24 -49.70 58.74
CA THR A 186 36.55 -50.24 59.07
C THR A 186 36.59 -50.41 60.59
N TYR A 187 36.01 -51.51 61.08
CA TYR A 187 36.23 -51.98 62.44
C TYR A 187 37.66 -52.52 62.55
N THR A 188 38.59 -51.69 63.01
CA THR A 188 39.82 -52.21 63.62
C THR A 188 39.51 -52.54 65.07
N ARG A 189 39.42 -53.85 65.36
CA ARG A 189 39.31 -54.37 66.73
C ARG A 189 40.64 -54.13 67.43
N HIS A 190 40.74 -53.08 68.24
CA HIS A 190 41.47 -53.12 69.52
C HIS A 190 41.13 -51.89 70.38
N SER A 191 40.57 -52.19 71.56
CA SER A 191 40.39 -51.31 72.73
C SER A 191 39.28 -50.23 72.67
N LYS A 192 38.63 -50.08 73.83
CA LYS A 192 37.35 -49.40 74.06
C LYS A 192 37.49 -47.86 73.99
N LYS A 193 36.95 -47.25 72.92
CA LYS A 193 36.26 -45.94 72.81
C LYS A 193 36.55 -45.36 71.41
N LEU A 194 35.53 -45.22 70.57
CA LEU A 194 35.61 -44.58 69.24
C LEU A 194 34.50 -43.52 69.14
N TYR A 195 34.92 -42.29 68.82
CA TYR A 195 34.05 -41.23 68.28
C TYR A 195 34.14 -41.31 66.74
N PRO A 196 33.03 -41.25 65.99
CA PRO A 196 33.09 -41.14 64.54
C PRO A 196 33.32 -39.68 64.13
N THR A 197 34.52 -39.35 63.63
CA THR A 197 34.73 -38.15 62.82
C THR A 197 34.30 -38.47 61.38
N ALA A 198 33.11 -38.02 60.98
CA ALA A 198 32.67 -38.10 59.59
C ALA A 198 33.62 -37.28 58.70
N LYS A 199 34.39 -37.94 57.82
CA LYS A 199 35.14 -37.26 56.77
C LYS A 199 34.15 -36.65 55.79
N LYS A 200 34.19 -35.32 55.63
CA LYS A 200 33.39 -34.57 54.64
C LYS A 200 33.71 -35.11 53.25
N VAL A 201 32.71 -35.61 52.53
CA VAL A 201 32.86 -36.03 51.13
C VAL A 201 33.10 -34.78 50.29
N ILE A 202 34.23 -34.73 49.57
CA ILE A 202 34.58 -33.64 48.68
C ILE A 202 34.18 -34.06 47.26
N ILE A 203 33.28 -33.29 46.64
CA ILE A 203 32.92 -33.49 45.23
C ILE A 203 34.01 -32.89 44.34
N PRO A 204 34.63 -33.68 43.44
CA PRO A 204 35.83 -33.27 42.71
C PRO A 204 35.58 -32.36 41.50
N TRP A 205 34.34 -32.27 40.99
CA TRP A 205 33.97 -31.38 39.88
C TRP A 205 33.93 -29.91 40.30
N LYS A 206 34.35 -29.02 39.41
CA LYS A 206 34.29 -27.56 39.54
C LYS A 206 33.74 -26.93 38.26
N LEU A 207 32.85 -25.96 38.44
CA LEU A 207 32.36 -25.10 37.36
C LEU A 207 33.26 -23.87 37.25
N HIS A 208 33.85 -23.66 36.08
CA HIS A 208 34.65 -22.50 35.71
C HIS A 208 33.83 -21.60 34.78
N THR A 209 33.59 -20.35 35.17
CA THR A 209 32.86 -19.38 34.34
C THR A 209 33.54 -18.02 34.27
N ASN A 210 33.41 -17.34 33.14
CA ASN A 210 33.85 -15.96 32.92
C ASN A 210 32.77 -14.90 33.19
N ASP A 211 31.50 -15.29 33.26
CA ASP A 211 30.36 -14.39 33.47
C ASP A 211 29.35 -15.05 34.41
N GLU A 212 29.40 -14.69 35.69
CA GLU A 212 28.52 -15.26 36.72
C GLU A 212 27.04 -14.89 36.53
N THR A 213 26.76 -13.79 35.82
CA THR A 213 25.40 -13.32 35.51
C THR A 213 24.77 -14.05 34.32
N LEU A 214 25.54 -14.35 33.28
CA LEU A 214 25.08 -15.18 32.16
C LEU A 214 24.82 -16.64 32.61
N ALA A 215 25.72 -17.18 33.44
CA ALA A 215 25.65 -18.55 33.95
C ALA A 215 24.37 -18.87 34.73
N ALA A 216 23.78 -17.86 35.39
CA ALA A 216 22.55 -18.00 36.18
C ALA A 216 21.27 -17.97 35.32
N SER A 217 21.34 -17.53 34.06
CA SER A 217 20.17 -17.33 33.18
C SER A 217 19.99 -18.37 32.08
N LEU A 218 21.03 -19.16 31.77
CA LEU A 218 21.08 -20.02 30.59
C LEU A 218 20.55 -21.43 30.90
N THR A 219 19.29 -21.69 30.52
CA THR A 219 18.62 -22.99 30.49
C THR A 219 18.58 -23.55 29.06
N LEU A 220 18.47 -24.88 28.89
CA LEU A 220 18.27 -25.49 27.56
C LEU A 220 17.01 -24.91 26.86
N ALA A 221 15.96 -24.57 27.60
CA ALA A 221 14.77 -23.91 27.05
C ALA A 221 15.06 -22.49 26.54
N THR A 222 15.88 -21.71 27.25
CA THR A 222 16.27 -20.35 26.80
C THR A 222 17.19 -20.37 25.60
N ALA A 223 18.07 -21.36 25.43
CA ALA A 223 18.92 -21.49 24.23
C ALA A 223 18.11 -21.82 22.96
N VAL A 224 17.00 -22.55 23.11
CA VAL A 224 16.05 -22.87 22.02
C VAL A 224 15.19 -21.68 21.64
N GLN A 225 14.84 -20.87 22.64
CA GLN A 225 14.01 -19.68 22.47
C GLN A 225 14.82 -18.42 22.16
N ASP A 226 16.15 -18.44 22.33
CA ASP A 226 17.02 -17.32 21.98
C ASP A 226 17.06 -17.14 20.45
N PRO A 227 16.44 -16.06 19.94
CA PRO A 227 16.38 -15.80 18.50
C PRO A 227 17.77 -15.56 17.89
N PHE A 228 18.76 -15.21 18.71
CA PHE A 228 20.14 -14.94 18.31
C PHE A 228 21.09 -16.12 18.57
N PHE A 229 20.57 -17.28 18.99
CA PHE A 229 21.38 -18.47 19.23
C PHE A 229 22.21 -18.87 18.00
N GLY A 230 23.52 -19.06 18.19
CA GLY A 230 24.49 -19.40 17.14
C GLY A 230 25.01 -18.20 16.33
N LEU A 231 24.68 -16.97 16.72
CA LEU A 231 25.27 -15.76 16.17
C LEU A 231 26.43 -15.25 17.05
N PRO A 232 27.43 -14.57 16.47
CA PRO A 232 28.46 -13.89 17.26
C PRO A 232 27.85 -12.93 18.30
N THR A 233 28.35 -13.00 19.54
CA THR A 233 27.91 -12.13 20.63
C THR A 233 28.39 -10.70 20.40
N LEU A 234 27.53 -9.72 20.67
CA LEU A 234 27.90 -8.30 20.59
C LEU A 234 28.84 -7.94 21.75
N SER A 235 30.01 -7.38 21.43
CA SER A 235 30.95 -6.89 22.43
C SER A 235 30.31 -5.79 23.29
N MET A 236 30.29 -5.99 24.61
CA MET A 236 29.69 -5.02 25.53
C MET A 236 30.44 -3.67 25.56
N HIS A 237 31.74 -3.69 25.31
CA HIS A 237 32.56 -2.47 25.27
C HIS A 237 32.35 -1.65 24.00
N GLN A 238 32.06 -2.32 22.88
CA GLN A 238 31.87 -1.69 21.59
C GLN A 238 30.44 -1.18 21.39
N PHE A 239 29.44 -1.97 21.80
CA PHE A 239 28.02 -1.64 21.63
C PHE A 239 27.42 -1.27 22.99
N LYS A 240 27.41 0.02 23.29
CA LYS A 240 26.82 0.59 24.51
C LYS A 240 25.29 0.59 24.44
N LEU A 241 24.64 0.66 25.59
CA LEU A 241 23.18 0.77 25.67
C LEU A 241 22.74 2.23 25.42
N PRO A 242 21.91 2.50 24.40
CA PRO A 242 21.49 3.85 24.05
C PRO A 242 20.36 4.36 24.98
N ARG A 243 20.29 5.67 25.22
CA ARG A 243 19.14 6.32 25.87
C ARG A 243 18.65 7.48 24.99
N PRO A 244 17.37 7.50 24.56
CA PRO A 244 16.33 6.49 24.80
C PRO A 244 16.55 5.20 23.98
N PRO A 245 15.99 4.05 24.39
CA PRO A 245 16.17 2.77 23.70
C PRO A 245 15.35 2.64 22.40
N PHE A 246 14.28 3.44 22.24
CA PHE A 246 13.42 3.41 21.05
C PHE A 246 13.58 4.67 20.17
N VAL A 247 13.79 4.45 18.87
CA VAL A 247 14.16 5.51 17.91
C VAL A 247 12.99 6.03 17.06
N SER A 248 11.75 5.60 17.33
CA SER A 248 10.54 5.93 16.56
C SER A 248 10.72 5.64 15.06
N LEU A 249 10.48 6.63 14.19
CA LEU A 249 10.54 6.47 12.74
C LEU A 249 11.96 6.35 12.17
N ARG A 250 13.00 6.67 12.95
CA ARG A 250 14.38 6.42 12.54
C ARG A 250 14.60 4.91 12.42
N HIS A 251 15.47 4.50 11.50
CA HIS A 251 15.92 3.11 11.50
C HIS A 251 16.91 2.90 12.64
N TYR A 252 16.96 1.68 13.18
CA TYR A 252 17.98 1.31 14.14
C TYR A 252 19.31 1.23 13.39
N SER A 253 20.27 2.06 13.79
CA SER A 253 21.64 1.99 13.27
C SER A 253 22.47 0.98 14.07
N ARG A 254 23.67 0.70 13.58
CA ARG A 254 24.72 -0.06 14.26
C ARG A 254 24.83 0.19 15.77
N ASP A 255 24.71 1.44 16.22
CA ASP A 255 24.86 1.82 17.64
C ASP A 255 23.71 1.31 18.53
N TYR A 256 22.56 0.98 17.94
CA TYR A 256 21.40 0.45 18.65
C TYR A 256 21.32 -1.08 18.60
N ALA A 257 22.38 -1.77 18.15
CA ALA A 257 22.41 -3.22 18.01
C ALA A 257 22.04 -3.98 19.30
N ALA A 258 22.41 -3.42 20.46
CA ALA A 258 22.17 -4.04 21.76
C ALA A 258 20.69 -3.97 22.23
N VAL A 259 19.86 -3.15 21.58
CA VAL A 259 18.42 -3.00 21.88
C VAL A 259 17.53 -3.37 20.70
N PHE A 260 18.10 -4.01 19.66
CA PHE A 260 17.37 -4.44 18.48
C PHE A 260 16.83 -5.87 18.63
N PHE A 261 15.51 -5.99 18.77
CA PHE A 261 14.80 -7.25 19.01
C PHE A 261 13.77 -7.57 17.91
N GLY A 262 13.25 -8.79 17.91
CA GLY A 262 12.14 -9.24 17.06
C GLY A 262 12.52 -9.73 15.67
N ARG A 263 13.81 -9.80 15.35
CA ARG A 263 14.30 -10.23 14.02
C ARG A 263 15.42 -11.27 14.09
N GLY A 264 15.70 -11.85 15.28
CA GLY A 264 16.85 -12.73 15.46
C GLY A 264 16.82 -13.96 14.54
N SER A 265 15.65 -14.58 14.35
CA SER A 265 15.50 -15.75 13.47
C SER A 265 15.88 -15.45 12.01
N VAL A 266 15.44 -14.32 11.48
CA VAL A 266 15.74 -13.87 10.11
C VAL A 266 17.20 -13.44 9.97
N ILE A 267 17.74 -12.72 10.96
CA ILE A 267 19.17 -12.35 10.99
C ILE A 267 20.02 -13.60 10.96
N ARG A 268 19.65 -14.63 11.73
CA ARG A 268 20.36 -15.91 11.77
C ARG A 268 20.32 -16.64 10.45
N GLU A 269 19.16 -16.69 9.79
CA GLU A 269 19.05 -17.29 8.45
C GLU A 269 19.96 -16.57 7.46
N LEU A 270 19.93 -15.23 7.46
CA LEU A 270 20.75 -14.42 6.56
C LEU A 270 22.25 -14.56 6.85
N TYR A 271 22.64 -14.58 8.13
CA TYR A 271 24.02 -14.83 8.55
C TYR A 271 24.50 -16.19 8.04
N LYS A 272 23.71 -17.26 8.25
CA LYS A 272 24.04 -18.61 7.74
C LYS A 272 24.21 -18.64 6.22
N LYS A 273 23.34 -17.96 5.47
CA LYS A 273 23.45 -17.86 4.00
C LYS A 273 24.74 -17.16 3.55
N LEU A 274 25.27 -16.24 4.34
CA LEU A 274 26.51 -15.52 4.05
C LEU A 274 27.76 -16.31 4.45
N THR A 275 27.69 -17.05 5.57
CA THR A 275 28.86 -17.71 6.17
C THR A 275 29.02 -19.18 5.85
N SER A 276 27.93 -19.88 5.47
CA SER A 276 27.98 -21.31 5.15
C SER A 276 28.57 -21.58 3.76
N THR A 277 29.40 -22.62 3.68
CA THR A 277 30.02 -23.09 2.44
C THR A 277 29.06 -23.78 1.47
N LEU A 278 27.87 -24.25 1.88
CA LEU A 278 26.89 -24.77 0.92
C LEU A 278 25.79 -23.81 0.49
N TYR A 279 25.86 -22.57 0.96
CA TYR A 279 25.21 -21.44 0.34
C TYR A 279 26.26 -20.61 -0.42
N ASN A 280 26.84 -21.19 -1.48
CA ASN A 280 27.93 -20.55 -2.21
C ASN A 280 27.46 -19.45 -3.19
N ALA A 281 26.23 -18.97 -3.07
CA ALA A 281 25.74 -17.88 -3.91
C ALA A 281 26.47 -16.58 -3.52
N PRO A 282 27.04 -15.86 -4.49
CA PRO A 282 27.71 -14.58 -4.24
C PRO A 282 26.75 -13.43 -3.92
N PHE A 283 25.51 -13.55 -4.37
CA PHE A 283 24.48 -12.51 -4.23
C PHE A 283 23.32 -12.97 -3.37
N ILE A 284 22.85 -12.08 -2.50
CA ILE A 284 21.59 -12.23 -1.77
C ILE A 284 20.69 -11.05 -2.09
N LEU A 285 19.51 -11.34 -2.64
CA LEU A 285 18.44 -10.37 -2.86
C LEU A 285 17.55 -10.36 -1.62
N LEU A 286 17.69 -9.32 -0.80
CA LEU A 286 16.83 -9.08 0.36
C LEU A 286 15.70 -8.14 -0.05
N TYR A 287 14.46 -8.61 -0.08
CA TYR A 287 13.33 -7.78 -0.48
C TYR A 287 12.13 -7.93 0.43
N GLY A 288 11.32 -6.88 0.52
CA GLY A 288 10.16 -6.85 1.41
C GLY A 288 9.41 -5.53 1.28
N GLN A 289 8.22 -5.46 1.85
CA GLN A 289 7.39 -4.25 1.81
C GLN A 289 8.10 -3.03 2.46
N SER A 290 7.76 -1.80 2.05
CA SER A 290 8.21 -0.60 2.76
C SER A 290 7.71 -0.63 4.21
N GLY A 291 8.57 -0.29 5.17
CA GLY A 291 8.27 -0.41 6.59
C GLY A 291 8.35 -1.83 7.17
N ALA A 292 8.88 -2.83 6.46
CA ALA A 292 9.14 -4.15 7.05
C ALA A 292 10.36 -4.19 8.01
N GLY A 293 11.16 -3.12 8.06
CA GLY A 293 12.35 -3.03 8.93
C GLY A 293 13.66 -3.52 8.31
N LYS A 294 13.77 -3.55 6.96
CA LYS A 294 14.97 -4.01 6.23
C LYS A 294 16.26 -3.30 6.66
N SER A 295 16.27 -1.97 6.61
CA SER A 295 17.46 -1.17 6.96
C SER A 295 17.88 -1.38 8.42
N SER A 296 16.92 -1.37 9.35
CA SER A 296 17.18 -1.66 10.77
C SER A 296 17.75 -3.07 10.98
N MET A 297 17.19 -4.07 10.29
CA MET A 297 17.67 -5.45 10.39
C MET A 297 19.08 -5.62 9.84
N LEU A 298 19.43 -4.93 8.75
CA LEU A 298 20.78 -4.96 8.19
C LEU A 298 21.76 -4.23 9.11
N ASP A 299 21.52 -2.97 9.44
CA ASP A 299 22.48 -2.08 10.10
C ASP A 299 22.63 -2.39 11.60
N ALA A 300 21.55 -2.55 12.35
CA ALA A 300 21.59 -2.88 13.78
C ALA A 300 21.61 -4.40 14.06
N GLY A 301 21.02 -5.19 13.17
CA GLY A 301 20.89 -6.63 13.34
C GLY A 301 22.08 -7.42 12.81
N LEU A 302 22.34 -7.32 11.50
CA LEU A 302 23.27 -8.19 10.79
C LEU A 302 24.72 -7.68 10.81
N CYS A 303 24.97 -6.43 10.42
CA CYS A 303 26.33 -5.86 10.29
C CYS A 303 27.18 -6.07 11.55
N PRO A 304 26.70 -5.74 12.77
CA PRO A 304 27.48 -5.86 14.00
C PRO A 304 27.94 -7.29 14.30
N ARG A 305 27.17 -8.27 13.81
CA ARG A 305 27.45 -9.70 13.99
C ARG A 305 28.38 -10.22 12.90
N LEU A 306 28.28 -9.72 11.67
CA LEU A 306 29.20 -10.06 10.58
C LEU A 306 30.62 -9.55 10.82
N GLU A 307 30.77 -8.38 11.43
CA GLU A 307 32.08 -7.74 11.70
C GLU A 307 33.05 -8.63 12.51
N ALA A 308 32.54 -9.62 13.24
CA ALA A 308 33.35 -10.61 13.93
C ALA A 308 34.27 -11.41 12.98
N GLY A 309 33.76 -11.77 11.79
CA GLY A 309 34.49 -12.58 10.80
C GLY A 309 34.69 -11.94 9.43
N TYR A 310 34.01 -10.82 9.15
CA TYR A 310 33.99 -10.16 7.85
C TYR A 310 34.31 -8.68 7.99
N GLU A 311 34.87 -8.10 6.94
CA GLU A 311 34.80 -6.65 6.73
C GLU A 311 33.44 -6.35 6.11
N VAL A 312 32.72 -5.35 6.61
CA VAL A 312 31.36 -5.02 6.16
C VAL A 312 31.32 -3.61 5.63
N LEU A 313 30.91 -3.45 4.37
CA LEU A 313 30.72 -2.16 3.73
C LEU A 313 29.23 -1.93 3.50
N TYR A 314 28.64 -1.05 4.30
CA TYR A 314 27.22 -0.71 4.21
C TYR A 314 27.05 0.59 3.42
N LEU A 315 26.33 0.52 2.30
CA LEU A 315 26.21 1.62 1.35
C LEU A 315 24.77 1.92 0.97
N ARG A 316 24.51 3.19 0.67
CA ARG A 316 23.31 3.66 -0.01
C ARG A 316 23.70 4.46 -1.23
N ARG A 317 22.90 4.35 -2.29
CA ARG A 317 23.16 4.99 -3.58
C ARG A 317 23.21 6.53 -3.44
N ASP A 318 24.31 7.14 -3.89
CA ASP A 318 24.35 8.57 -4.19
C ASP A 318 23.84 8.78 -5.63
N HIS A 319 22.73 9.50 -5.79
CA HIS A 319 22.11 9.77 -7.10
C HIS A 319 22.98 10.63 -8.04
N ARG A 320 23.99 11.34 -7.51
CA ARG A 320 24.95 12.12 -8.32
C ARG A 320 26.09 11.26 -8.87
N LEU A 321 26.41 10.16 -8.19
CA LEU A 321 27.49 9.24 -8.55
C LEU A 321 26.98 7.94 -9.20
N GLY A 322 25.71 7.59 -8.95
CA GLY A 322 25.13 6.30 -9.31
C GLY A 322 25.69 5.15 -8.48
N LEU A 323 25.21 3.93 -8.69
CA LEU A 323 25.58 2.74 -7.91
C LEU A 323 27.08 2.44 -8.02
N LEU A 324 27.61 2.41 -9.25
CA LEU A 324 29.02 2.12 -9.48
C LEU A 324 29.94 3.22 -8.94
N GLY A 325 29.56 4.49 -9.13
CA GLY A 325 30.30 5.63 -8.61
C GLY A 325 30.29 5.69 -7.09
N THR A 326 29.16 5.35 -6.45
CA THR A 326 29.04 5.22 -4.99
C THR A 326 30.01 4.18 -4.47
N LEU A 327 30.01 2.98 -5.06
CA LEU A 327 30.90 1.89 -4.68
C LEU A 327 32.37 2.29 -4.86
N GLY A 328 32.72 2.87 -6.01
CA GLY A 328 34.10 3.30 -6.30
C GLY A 328 34.61 4.41 -5.38
N CYS A 329 33.74 5.39 -5.05
CA CYS A 329 34.07 6.48 -4.15
C CYS A 329 34.36 5.98 -2.74
N GLU A 330 33.59 5.03 -2.23
CA GLU A 330 33.82 4.48 -0.90
C GLU A 330 35.17 3.74 -0.81
N PHE A 331 35.52 3.00 -1.84
CA PHE A 331 36.75 2.20 -1.85
C PHE A 331 38.04 3.03 -1.94
N THR A 332 37.99 4.27 -2.45
CA THR A 332 39.19 5.03 -2.88
C THR A 332 39.20 6.52 -2.55
N GLY A 333 38.04 7.10 -2.21
CA GLY A 333 37.83 8.53 -2.06
C GLY A 333 37.72 9.33 -3.37
N GLN A 334 37.81 8.72 -4.56
CA GLN A 334 37.68 9.47 -5.84
C GLN A 334 36.26 9.38 -6.43
N LYS A 335 35.81 10.45 -7.09
CA LYS A 335 34.41 10.55 -7.56
C LYS A 335 34.17 10.08 -9.00
N LYS A 336 35.20 9.87 -9.82
CA LYS A 336 35.09 9.55 -11.26
C LYS A 336 36.21 8.61 -11.73
N GLY A 337 36.03 8.00 -12.91
CA GLY A 337 37.07 7.20 -13.58
C GLY A 337 37.07 5.71 -13.22
N TRP A 338 35.98 5.20 -12.64
CA TRP A 338 35.88 3.82 -12.18
C TRP A 338 35.70 2.84 -13.32
N THR A 339 36.66 1.92 -13.45
CA THR A 339 36.55 0.76 -14.34
C THR A 339 36.36 -0.51 -13.48
N PRO A 340 35.76 -1.58 -14.04
CA PRO A 340 35.62 -2.86 -13.34
C PRO A 340 36.93 -3.39 -12.74
N LYS A 341 38.04 -3.23 -13.47
CA LYS A 341 39.38 -3.66 -13.02
C LYS A 341 39.90 -2.86 -11.83
N ALA A 342 39.66 -1.55 -11.80
CA ALA A 342 40.08 -0.69 -10.69
C ALA A 342 39.34 -1.04 -9.39
N LEU A 343 38.04 -1.30 -9.49
CA LEU A 343 37.21 -1.74 -8.36
C LEU A 343 37.62 -3.13 -7.83
N LEU A 344 37.89 -4.09 -8.72
CA LEU A 344 38.41 -5.41 -8.33
C LEU A 344 39.72 -5.30 -7.56
N HIS A 345 40.67 -4.50 -8.08
CA HIS A 345 41.96 -4.30 -7.41
C HIS A 345 41.77 -3.74 -6.00
N GLN A 346 40.88 -2.77 -5.84
CA GLN A 346 40.64 -2.12 -4.56
C GLN A 346 39.86 -3.01 -3.58
N TRP A 347 38.93 -3.83 -4.08
CA TRP A 347 38.26 -4.86 -3.28
C TRP A 347 39.28 -5.81 -2.66
N ASN A 348 40.21 -6.33 -3.48
CA ASN A 348 41.26 -7.23 -3.03
C ASN A 348 42.21 -6.56 -2.01
N ILE A 349 42.57 -5.29 -2.22
CA ILE A 349 43.35 -4.50 -1.25
C ILE A 349 42.61 -4.40 0.08
N THR A 350 41.31 -4.13 0.04
CA THR A 350 40.48 -3.97 1.25
C THR A 350 40.42 -5.28 2.04
N GLN A 351 40.20 -6.41 1.36
CA GLN A 351 40.23 -7.74 1.99
C GLN A 351 41.60 -8.07 2.58
N ALA A 352 42.68 -7.82 1.83
CA ALA A 352 44.04 -8.09 2.30
C ALA A 352 44.42 -7.23 3.52
N LYS A 353 44.00 -5.96 3.54
CA LYS A 353 44.23 -5.04 4.66
C LYS A 353 43.44 -5.43 5.90
N ALA A 354 42.17 -5.83 5.74
CA ALA A 354 41.31 -6.24 6.84
C ALA A 354 41.62 -7.67 7.34
N GLN A 355 42.35 -8.47 6.54
CA GLN A 355 42.57 -9.91 6.76
C GLN A 355 41.25 -10.68 6.97
N LYS A 356 40.16 -10.19 6.35
CA LYS A 356 38.80 -10.72 6.44
C LYS A 356 38.14 -10.68 5.07
N PRO A 357 37.24 -11.62 4.73
CA PRO A 357 36.43 -11.51 3.52
C PRO A 357 35.51 -10.28 3.60
N LEU A 358 35.19 -9.68 2.45
CA LEU A 358 34.41 -8.45 2.38
C LEU A 358 32.95 -8.75 2.02
N VAL A 359 32.02 -8.17 2.78
CA VAL A 359 30.59 -8.18 2.49
C VAL A 359 30.15 -6.76 2.14
N VAL A 360 29.61 -6.56 0.95
CA VAL A 360 29.02 -5.27 0.55
C VAL A 360 27.50 -5.35 0.65
N ILE A 361 26.91 -4.38 1.32
CA ILE A 361 25.47 -4.24 1.46
C ILE A 361 25.07 -2.96 0.73
N LEU A 362 24.28 -3.11 -0.34
CA LEU A 362 23.64 -2.00 -1.03
C LEU A 362 22.18 -1.93 -0.57
N ASP A 363 21.89 -1.00 0.34
CA ASP A 363 20.53 -0.77 0.84
C ASP A 363 19.78 0.26 -0.02
N GLN A 364 18.45 0.10 -0.03
CA GLN A 364 17.52 0.93 -0.82
C GLN A 364 17.86 0.96 -2.33
N LEU A 365 18.19 -0.19 -2.91
CA LEU A 365 18.55 -0.30 -4.33
C LEU A 365 17.44 0.24 -5.26
N GLU A 366 16.18 0.22 -4.82
CA GLU A 366 15.06 0.80 -5.59
C GLU A 366 15.18 2.31 -5.84
N GLU A 367 16.09 3.00 -5.16
CA GLU A 367 16.39 4.41 -5.43
C GLU A 367 16.88 4.65 -6.86
N VAL A 368 17.41 3.63 -7.54
CA VAL A 368 17.72 3.70 -8.97
C VAL A 368 16.50 4.02 -9.84
N PHE A 369 15.31 3.57 -9.43
CA PHE A 369 14.05 3.79 -10.16
C PHE A 369 13.28 5.01 -9.65
N THR A 370 13.42 5.34 -8.36
CA THR A 370 12.64 6.41 -7.72
C THR A 370 13.37 7.75 -7.68
N LYS A 371 14.70 7.75 -7.83
CA LYS A 371 15.55 8.94 -7.89
C LYS A 371 16.44 8.87 -9.13
N PRO A 372 16.08 9.56 -10.23
CA PRO A 372 16.88 9.56 -11.45
C PRO A 372 18.34 9.91 -11.18
N PHE A 373 19.24 9.33 -11.96
CA PHE A 373 20.64 9.70 -11.94
C PHE A 373 20.79 11.16 -12.42
N ASP A 374 21.40 12.00 -11.59
CA ASP A 374 21.59 13.44 -11.87
C ASP A 374 23.10 13.76 -11.81
N PRO A 375 23.84 13.43 -12.88
CA PRO A 375 25.28 13.63 -12.90
C PRO A 375 25.67 15.10 -12.96
N THR A 376 26.94 15.38 -12.70
CA THR A 376 27.54 16.70 -13.04
C THR A 376 27.32 17.03 -14.52
N PRO A 377 27.26 18.33 -14.91
CA PRO A 377 26.90 18.76 -16.27
C PRO A 377 27.65 18.10 -17.44
N ASP A 378 28.87 17.61 -17.20
CA ASP A 378 29.74 17.00 -18.21
C ASP A 378 29.56 15.47 -18.37
N ALA A 379 28.66 14.83 -17.63
CA ALA A 379 28.48 13.38 -17.63
C ALA A 379 27.15 12.94 -18.28
N GLU A 380 27.21 11.80 -18.97
CA GLU A 380 26.09 11.23 -19.71
C GLU A 380 24.99 10.75 -18.75
N VAL A 381 23.74 11.17 -19.01
CA VAL A 381 22.57 10.71 -18.25
C VAL A 381 22.25 9.27 -18.70
N ILE A 382 22.34 8.33 -17.76
CA ILE A 382 22.05 6.91 -18.00
C ILE A 382 20.67 6.52 -17.46
N THR A 383 20.06 5.50 -18.07
CA THR A 383 18.79 4.93 -17.61
C THR A 383 18.98 4.04 -16.37
N PRO A 384 17.93 3.81 -15.55
CA PRO A 384 18.01 2.93 -14.38
C PRO A 384 18.52 1.51 -14.69
N ASN A 385 18.11 0.96 -15.83
CA ASN A 385 18.55 -0.37 -16.27
C ASN A 385 20.04 -0.38 -16.63
N GLN A 386 20.53 0.67 -17.32
CA GLN A 386 21.96 0.79 -17.64
C GLN A 386 22.81 0.92 -16.37
N GLU A 387 22.33 1.65 -15.36
CA GLU A 387 23.05 1.79 -14.09
C GLU A 387 23.15 0.45 -13.34
N LEU A 388 22.07 -0.33 -13.26
CA LEU A 388 22.08 -1.68 -12.70
C LEU A 388 23.00 -2.62 -13.49
N GLU A 389 22.93 -2.55 -14.82
CA GLU A 389 23.77 -3.36 -15.70
C GLU A 389 25.26 -3.07 -15.53
N GLN A 390 25.66 -1.80 -15.38
CA GLN A 390 27.04 -1.40 -15.11
C GLN A 390 27.54 -1.97 -13.77
N LEU A 391 26.72 -1.92 -12.72
CA LEU A 391 27.05 -2.52 -11.43
C LEU A 391 27.20 -4.04 -11.56
N PHE A 392 26.22 -4.72 -12.17
CA PHE A 392 26.21 -6.18 -12.26
C PHE A 392 27.31 -6.74 -13.15
N GLU A 393 27.68 -6.04 -14.22
CA GLU A 393 28.83 -6.39 -15.04
C GLU A 393 30.13 -6.38 -14.23
N VAL A 394 30.32 -5.35 -13.39
CA VAL A 394 31.49 -5.27 -12.51
C VAL A 394 31.48 -6.40 -11.50
N LEU A 395 30.36 -6.62 -10.81
CA LEU A 395 30.26 -7.65 -9.78
C LEU A 395 30.43 -9.06 -10.37
N GLN A 396 29.90 -9.34 -11.56
CA GLN A 396 30.11 -10.61 -12.25
C GLN A 396 31.59 -10.89 -12.51
N CYS A 397 32.35 -9.90 -13.01
CA CYS A 397 33.80 -10.06 -13.20
C CYS A 397 34.55 -10.38 -11.89
N LEU A 398 34.06 -9.92 -10.73
CA LEU A 398 34.62 -10.26 -9.43
C LEU A 398 34.38 -11.74 -9.11
N PHE A 399 33.14 -12.21 -9.28
CA PHE A 399 32.72 -13.54 -8.89
C PHE A 399 33.18 -14.66 -9.82
N GLU A 400 33.60 -14.34 -11.04
CA GLU A 400 34.24 -15.29 -11.96
C GLU A 400 35.70 -15.60 -11.57
N GLN A 401 36.30 -14.87 -10.62
CA GLN A 401 37.63 -15.17 -10.12
C GLN A 401 37.58 -16.40 -9.18
N PRO A 402 38.42 -17.44 -9.42
CA PRO A 402 38.36 -18.70 -8.68
C PRO A 402 38.62 -18.57 -7.17
N ASP A 403 39.33 -17.52 -6.73
CA ASP A 403 39.68 -17.28 -5.32
C ASP A 403 38.83 -16.18 -4.65
N PHE A 404 37.74 -15.72 -5.28
CA PHE A 404 36.93 -14.63 -4.73
C PHE A 404 35.98 -15.11 -3.63
N SER A 405 36.14 -14.56 -2.43
CA SER A 405 35.36 -14.92 -1.23
C SER A 405 34.35 -13.85 -0.79
N GLY A 406 34.23 -12.75 -1.53
CA GLY A 406 33.32 -11.66 -1.19
C GLY A 406 31.84 -12.03 -1.32
N LYS A 407 30.95 -11.29 -0.66
CA LYS A 407 29.49 -11.45 -0.77
C LYS A 407 28.81 -10.09 -0.98
N VAL A 408 27.69 -10.08 -1.70
CA VAL A 408 26.91 -8.86 -1.93
C VAL A 408 25.45 -9.07 -1.52
N ILE A 409 24.93 -8.18 -0.69
CA ILE A 409 23.51 -8.10 -0.33
C ILE A 409 22.89 -6.91 -1.04
N LEU A 410 21.84 -7.16 -1.82
CA LEU A 410 21.04 -6.15 -2.49
C LEU A 410 19.70 -6.04 -1.77
N SER A 411 19.46 -4.93 -1.06
CA SER A 411 18.23 -4.71 -0.30
C SER A 411 17.30 -3.72 -1.01
N PHE A 412 16.05 -4.12 -1.23
CA PHE A 412 15.07 -3.30 -1.97
C PHE A 412 13.59 -3.62 -1.65
N ARG A 413 12.65 -2.86 -2.23
CA ARG A 413 11.21 -3.12 -2.08
C ARG A 413 10.73 -4.23 -3.01
N LYS A 414 9.82 -5.08 -2.53
CA LYS A 414 9.34 -6.27 -3.25
C LYS A 414 8.77 -5.98 -4.64
N GLU A 415 8.28 -4.77 -4.88
CA GLU A 415 7.71 -4.33 -6.15
C GLU A 415 8.74 -4.25 -7.29
N TYR A 416 10.04 -4.10 -6.97
CA TYR A 416 11.13 -3.99 -7.96
C TYR A 416 11.87 -5.31 -8.22
N LEU A 417 11.35 -6.43 -7.69
CA LEU A 417 11.99 -7.74 -7.83
C LEU A 417 12.11 -8.17 -9.29
N ALA A 418 11.08 -7.92 -10.12
CA ALA A 418 11.07 -8.33 -11.51
C ALA A 418 12.12 -7.58 -12.35
N GLU A 419 12.27 -6.28 -12.12
CA GLU A 419 13.23 -5.40 -12.78
C GLU A 419 14.67 -5.78 -12.42
N ILE A 420 14.95 -5.98 -11.13
CA ILE A 420 16.28 -6.33 -10.63
C ILE A 420 16.66 -7.75 -11.07
N GLU A 421 15.76 -8.73 -10.97
CA GLU A 421 16.01 -10.08 -11.51
C GLU A 421 16.18 -10.07 -13.03
N GLY A 422 15.42 -9.22 -13.73
CA GLY A 422 15.55 -9.03 -15.17
C GLY A 422 16.96 -8.57 -15.54
N ALA A 423 17.49 -7.56 -14.84
CA ALA A 423 18.84 -7.06 -15.05
C ALA A 423 19.93 -8.11 -14.72
N LEU A 424 19.78 -8.88 -13.63
CA LEU A 424 20.69 -9.99 -13.29
C LEU A 424 20.70 -11.07 -14.38
N LYS A 425 19.51 -11.50 -14.82
CA LYS A 425 19.36 -12.53 -15.87
C LYS A 425 19.90 -12.05 -17.21
N HIS A 426 19.70 -10.79 -17.55
CA HIS A 426 20.22 -10.19 -18.78
C HIS A 426 21.77 -10.22 -18.82
N LYS A 427 22.42 -10.02 -17.67
CA LYS A 427 23.89 -10.17 -17.52
C LYS A 427 24.35 -11.63 -17.33
N GLY A 428 23.45 -12.61 -17.34
CA GLY A 428 23.80 -14.02 -17.16
C GLY A 428 24.10 -14.44 -15.71
N ILE A 429 23.84 -13.57 -14.74
CA ILE A 429 24.01 -13.88 -13.31
C ILE A 429 22.82 -14.73 -12.86
N THR A 430 23.06 -16.04 -12.71
CA THR A 430 22.05 -17.02 -12.28
C THR A 430 22.27 -17.52 -10.85
N SER A 431 23.46 -17.31 -10.28
CA SER A 431 23.82 -17.71 -8.92
C SER A 431 23.52 -16.59 -7.91
N TYR A 432 22.27 -16.55 -7.44
CA TYR A 432 21.85 -15.65 -6.35
C TYR A 432 20.78 -16.30 -5.49
N GLN A 433 20.70 -15.88 -4.23
CA GLN A 433 19.67 -16.29 -3.29
C GLN A 433 18.65 -15.19 -3.07
N LYS A 434 17.46 -15.59 -2.64
CA LYS A 434 16.37 -14.69 -2.28
C LYS A 434 16.09 -14.82 -0.79
N GLN A 435 15.97 -13.68 -0.13
CA GLN A 435 15.44 -13.56 1.23
C GLN A 435 14.26 -12.60 1.19
N PHE A 436 13.06 -13.12 1.44
CA PHE A 436 11.89 -12.27 1.62
C PHE A 436 11.78 -11.87 3.09
N LEU A 437 11.68 -10.56 3.37
CA LEU A 437 11.39 -10.04 4.69
C LEU A 437 9.90 -9.75 4.81
N GLU A 438 9.22 -10.57 5.62
CA GLU A 438 7.80 -10.41 5.91
C GLU A 438 7.52 -9.25 6.87
N VAL A 439 6.26 -8.83 6.90
CA VAL A 439 5.76 -7.94 7.96
C VAL A 439 5.91 -8.62 9.31
N LEU A 440 6.19 -7.86 10.37
CA LEU A 440 6.37 -8.40 11.72
C LEU A 440 5.26 -9.38 12.11
N GLN A 441 5.67 -10.56 12.57
CA GLN A 441 4.83 -11.63 13.08
C GLN A 441 4.50 -11.44 14.55
N LYS A 442 3.51 -12.18 15.06
CA LYS A 442 2.98 -11.97 16.42
C LYS A 442 4.07 -12.16 17.47
N GLU A 443 4.86 -13.21 17.31
CA GLU A 443 5.97 -13.60 18.19
C GLU A 443 7.11 -12.56 18.14
N GLU A 444 7.40 -12.02 16.95
CA GLU A 444 8.39 -10.95 16.76
C GLU A 444 7.95 -9.66 17.46
N ILE A 445 6.66 -9.29 17.39
CA ILE A 445 6.13 -8.12 18.10
C ILE A 445 6.25 -8.31 19.61
N LYS A 446 5.90 -9.49 20.13
CA LYS A 446 6.04 -9.80 21.56
C LYS A 446 7.48 -9.68 22.04
N GLU A 447 8.42 -10.19 21.26
CA GLU A 447 9.85 -10.08 21.54
C GLU A 447 10.30 -8.61 21.57
N ILE A 448 9.81 -7.76 20.66
CA ILE A 448 10.14 -6.33 20.65
C ILE A 448 9.61 -5.62 21.91
N VAL A 449 8.36 -5.89 22.30
CA VAL A 449 7.71 -5.24 23.47
C VAL A 449 8.41 -5.64 24.77
N THR A 450 8.79 -6.92 24.90
CA THR A 450 9.36 -7.47 26.14
C THR A 450 10.89 -7.51 26.16
N GLY A 451 11.56 -7.26 25.03
CA GLY A 451 12.99 -7.48 24.85
C GLY A 451 13.87 -6.72 25.85
N LEU A 452 13.54 -5.45 26.12
CA LEU A 452 14.28 -4.65 27.11
C LEU A 452 14.14 -5.17 28.55
N ALA A 453 13.00 -5.79 28.89
CA ALA A 453 12.72 -6.33 30.22
C ALA A 453 13.26 -7.77 30.39
N ASN A 454 13.28 -8.55 29.31
CA ASN A 454 13.68 -9.96 29.34
C ASN A 454 15.18 -10.16 29.13
N ASN A 455 15.86 -9.27 28.39
CA ASN A 455 17.31 -9.38 28.22
C ASN A 455 18.05 -8.91 29.50
N PRO A 456 18.94 -9.72 30.09
CA PRO A 456 19.58 -9.39 31.37
C PRO A 456 20.35 -8.06 31.37
N ARG A 457 21.07 -7.77 30.28
CA ARG A 457 21.90 -6.57 30.16
C ARG A 457 21.04 -5.31 30.10
N THR A 458 19.98 -5.32 29.29
CA THR A 458 19.07 -4.18 29.17
C THR A 458 18.19 -4.02 30.40
N ARG A 459 17.78 -5.11 31.05
CA ARG A 459 17.00 -5.08 32.29
C ARG A 459 17.73 -4.38 33.43
N LEU A 460 19.04 -4.64 33.58
CA LEU A 460 19.87 -3.98 34.59
C LEU A 460 19.99 -2.46 34.36
N GLU A 461 20.08 -2.03 33.10
CA GLU A 461 20.29 -0.62 32.76
C GLU A 461 18.99 0.21 32.74
N TYR A 462 17.93 -0.32 32.12
CA TYR A 462 16.67 0.41 31.92
C TYR A 462 15.64 0.15 33.02
N ASN A 463 15.77 -0.96 33.77
CA ASN A 463 14.84 -1.38 34.81
C ASN A 463 13.36 -1.36 34.38
N LEU A 464 13.10 -1.66 33.09
CA LEU A 464 11.76 -1.68 32.53
C LEU A 464 11.00 -2.92 33.01
N THR A 465 9.75 -2.71 33.43
CA THR A 465 8.79 -3.78 33.72
C THR A 465 7.63 -3.71 32.74
N VAL A 466 7.08 -4.87 32.36
CA VAL A 466 5.97 -4.97 31.41
C VAL A 466 4.84 -5.76 32.07
N GLU A 467 3.63 -5.23 32.05
CA GLU A 467 2.42 -5.90 32.53
C GLU A 467 2.20 -7.21 31.76
N PRO A 468 1.90 -8.33 32.46
CA PRO A 468 1.58 -9.59 31.80
C PRO A 468 0.47 -9.42 30.75
N SER A 469 0.62 -10.09 29.61
CA SER A 469 -0.34 -10.08 28.49
C SER A 469 -0.44 -8.80 27.68
N LEU A 470 0.23 -7.71 28.06
CA LEU A 470 0.26 -6.47 27.26
C LEU A 470 0.83 -6.72 25.85
N GLU A 471 1.90 -7.51 25.76
CA GLU A 471 2.52 -7.90 24.51
C GLU A 471 1.57 -8.69 23.59
N GLU A 472 0.62 -9.45 24.16
CA GLU A 472 -0.39 -10.15 23.38
C GLU A 472 -1.42 -9.20 22.81
N THR A 473 -1.87 -8.24 23.62
CA THR A 473 -2.82 -7.18 23.20
C THR A 473 -2.24 -6.36 22.06
N ILE A 474 -1.02 -5.84 22.22
CA ILE A 474 -0.33 -5.02 21.20
C ILE A 474 -0.18 -5.82 19.89
N ALA A 475 0.24 -7.08 19.99
CA ALA A 475 0.44 -7.91 18.80
C ALA A 475 -0.88 -8.27 18.09
N ALA A 476 -1.96 -8.51 18.83
CA ALA A 476 -3.28 -8.80 18.26
C ALA A 476 -3.88 -7.57 17.57
N GLU A 477 -3.79 -6.39 18.19
CA GLU A 477 -4.35 -5.16 17.64
C GLU A 477 -3.65 -4.74 16.35
N LEU A 478 -2.31 -4.73 16.34
CA LEU A 478 -1.53 -4.37 15.15
C LEU A 478 -1.77 -5.34 13.98
N LYS A 479 -2.01 -6.63 14.25
CA LYS A 479 -2.32 -7.62 13.20
C LYS A 479 -3.75 -7.52 12.67
N ASN A 480 -4.72 -7.14 13.51
CA ASN A 480 -6.13 -7.01 13.12
C ASN A 480 -6.42 -5.69 12.40
N SER A 481 -5.67 -4.64 12.70
CA SER A 481 -5.72 -3.40 11.95
C SER A 481 -5.26 -3.67 10.51
N HIS A 482 -6.00 -3.22 9.49
CA HIS A 482 -5.58 -3.32 8.08
C HIS A 482 -4.33 -2.44 7.76
N GLN A 483 -3.47 -2.17 8.74
CA GLN A 483 -2.29 -1.32 8.64
C GLN A 483 -1.20 -2.01 7.82
N THR A 484 -0.70 -1.29 6.81
CA THR A 484 0.35 -1.77 5.91
C THR A 484 1.77 -1.54 6.44
N ALA A 485 1.94 -0.79 7.54
CA ALA A 485 3.22 -0.35 8.09
C ALA A 485 3.38 -0.68 9.60
N VAL A 486 3.28 -1.96 9.96
CA VAL A 486 3.29 -2.43 11.36
C VAL A 486 4.54 -2.01 12.13
N ALA A 487 5.75 -2.17 11.56
CA ALA A 487 6.98 -1.88 12.30
C ALA A 487 7.16 -0.37 12.63
N PRO A 488 6.95 0.57 11.68
CA PRO A 488 6.95 2.00 11.98
C PRO A 488 5.92 2.40 13.05
N VAL A 489 4.70 1.85 13.00
CA VAL A 489 3.64 2.16 13.97
C VAL A 489 4.01 1.63 15.36
N LEU A 490 4.48 0.38 15.45
CA LEU A 490 4.95 -0.19 16.72
C LEU A 490 6.07 0.65 17.33
N GLN A 491 7.02 1.13 16.53
CA GLN A 491 8.12 1.97 17.01
C GLN A 491 7.65 3.34 17.52
N ILE A 492 6.67 3.96 16.86
CA ILE A 492 6.04 5.19 17.35
C ILE A 492 5.41 4.95 18.72
N ILE A 493 4.61 3.88 18.84
CA ILE A 493 3.92 3.52 20.07
C ILE A 493 4.94 3.29 21.19
N LEU A 494 5.94 2.43 20.99
CA LEU A 494 6.94 2.10 22.02
C LEU A 494 7.79 3.32 22.42
N SER A 495 8.11 4.21 21.46
CA SER A 495 8.81 5.45 21.78
C SER A 495 8.00 6.37 22.67
N ARG A 496 6.68 6.46 22.44
CA ARG A 496 5.78 7.26 23.28
C ARG A 496 5.51 6.61 24.62
N MET A 497 5.30 5.29 24.64
CA MET A 497 5.18 4.54 25.89
C MET A 497 6.42 4.73 26.76
N TRP A 498 7.62 4.71 26.17
CA TRP A 498 8.85 5.01 26.88
C TRP A 498 8.88 6.44 27.43
N GLN A 499 8.50 7.44 26.64
CA GLN A 499 8.44 8.84 27.10
C GLN A 499 7.49 9.02 28.29
N ILE A 500 6.34 8.35 28.28
CA ILE A 500 5.37 8.38 29.39
C ILE A 500 5.90 7.60 30.60
N ALA A 501 6.44 6.41 30.37
CA ALA A 501 6.91 5.52 31.43
C ALA A 501 8.20 6.00 32.10
N GLU A 502 9.06 6.74 31.40
CA GLU A 502 10.33 7.27 31.93
C GLU A 502 10.10 8.31 33.04
N GLU A 503 8.94 8.95 33.09
CA GLU A 503 8.53 9.81 34.22
C GLU A 503 8.22 9.02 35.49
N ILE A 504 8.02 7.69 35.37
CA ILE A 504 7.69 6.77 36.45
C ILE A 504 8.93 5.92 36.77
N HIS A 505 9.27 5.75 38.05
CA HIS A 505 10.44 4.99 38.47
C HIS A 505 10.05 3.84 39.42
N PRO A 506 10.27 2.56 39.02
CA PRO A 506 10.83 2.10 37.75
C PRO A 506 9.87 2.31 36.56
N PRO A 507 10.39 2.47 35.32
CA PRO A 507 9.52 2.58 34.15
C PRO A 507 8.69 1.32 33.98
N HIS A 508 7.40 1.51 33.71
CA HIS A 508 6.41 0.43 33.61
C HIS A 508 5.57 0.57 32.35
N PHE A 509 5.49 -0.48 31.54
CA PHE A 509 4.57 -0.59 30.42
C PHE A 509 3.33 -1.36 30.86
N ASP A 510 2.18 -0.69 30.89
CA ASP A 510 0.87 -1.26 31.15
C ASP A 510 -0.14 -0.89 30.04
N HIS A 511 -1.34 -1.43 30.12
CA HIS A 511 -2.42 -1.12 29.17
C HIS A 511 -2.83 0.36 29.18
N THR A 512 -2.65 1.08 30.30
CA THR A 512 -3.01 2.51 30.42
C THR A 512 -2.04 3.37 29.61
N VAL A 513 -0.74 3.15 29.80
CA VAL A 513 0.34 3.80 29.05
C VAL A 513 0.22 3.46 27.56
N TYR A 514 -0.11 2.22 27.21
CA TYR A 514 -0.37 1.84 25.82
C TYR A 514 -1.54 2.62 25.21
N GLN A 515 -2.69 2.71 25.90
CA GLN A 515 -3.85 3.46 25.41
C GLN A 515 -3.55 4.95 25.21
N GLN A 516 -2.74 5.56 26.09
CA GLN A 516 -2.31 6.95 25.95
C GLN A 516 -1.34 7.14 24.78
N ALA A 517 -0.43 6.18 24.56
CA ALA A 517 0.54 6.22 23.47
C ALA A 517 -0.06 5.84 22.10
N HIS A 518 -1.21 5.18 22.07
CA HIS A 518 -1.81 4.56 20.89
C HIS A 518 -2.07 5.55 19.74
N THR A 519 -1.90 5.07 18.51
CA THR A 519 -2.22 5.82 17.28
C THR A 519 -2.83 4.88 16.24
N ASN A 520 -3.91 5.32 15.58
CA ASN A 520 -4.58 4.57 14.50
C ASN A 520 -3.80 4.67 13.17
N GLY A 521 -2.49 4.45 13.22
CA GLY A 521 -1.59 4.48 12.07
C GLY A 521 -0.87 5.82 11.85
N LEU A 522 -0.16 5.91 10.72
CA LEU A 522 0.78 6.98 10.40
C LEU A 522 0.11 8.33 10.05
N GLY A 523 -1.13 8.32 9.52
CA GLY A 523 -1.87 9.54 9.21
C GLY A 523 -2.27 10.30 10.48
N GLN A 524 -2.77 9.60 11.48
CA GLN A 524 -3.07 10.20 12.79
C GLN A 524 -1.80 10.65 13.49
N PHE A 525 -0.70 9.89 13.39
CA PHE A 525 0.60 10.32 13.91
C PHE A 525 1.03 11.66 13.29
N LEU A 526 0.98 11.81 11.96
CA LEU A 526 1.30 13.06 11.28
C LEU A 526 0.41 14.21 11.80
N ALA A 527 -0.90 14.00 11.90
CA ALA A 527 -1.83 15.02 12.40
C ALA A 527 -1.51 15.46 13.84
N GLN A 528 -1.23 14.51 14.74
CA GLN A 528 -0.83 14.79 16.12
C GLN A 528 0.49 15.57 16.20
N GLN A 529 1.49 15.22 15.39
CA GLN A 529 2.75 15.98 15.34
C GLN A 529 2.51 17.40 14.79
N MET A 530 1.62 17.57 13.82
CA MET A 530 1.23 18.89 13.34
C MET A 530 0.50 19.72 14.41
N GLU A 531 -0.31 19.10 15.26
CA GLU A 531 -0.96 19.80 16.39
C GLU A 531 0.05 20.28 17.43
N MET A 532 1.11 19.51 17.70
CA MET A 532 2.19 19.91 18.61
C MET A 532 2.99 21.13 18.12
N LEU A 533 2.92 21.45 16.82
CA LEU A 533 3.55 22.66 16.25
C LEU A 533 2.70 23.93 16.43
N VAL A 534 1.40 23.81 16.74
CA VAL A 534 0.46 24.94 16.81
C VAL A 534 0.88 26.03 17.80
N PRO A 535 1.37 25.72 19.02
CA PRO A 535 1.71 26.75 20.01
C PRO A 535 2.81 27.73 19.54
N GLU A 536 3.77 27.25 18.74
CA GLU A 536 4.94 28.03 18.31
C GLU A 536 4.87 28.49 16.84
N PHE A 537 4.14 27.74 15.99
CA PHE A 537 4.14 27.89 14.52
C PHE A 537 2.73 27.96 13.91
N GLU A 538 1.75 28.52 14.63
CA GLU A 538 0.35 28.60 14.18
C GLU A 538 0.21 29.23 12.78
N ASN A 539 0.95 30.31 12.50
CA ASN A 539 0.88 31.02 11.23
C ASN A 539 1.40 30.15 10.07
N GLU A 540 2.54 29.48 10.26
CA GLU A 540 3.17 28.59 9.28
C GLU A 540 2.29 27.36 8.99
N ILE A 541 1.56 26.86 9.99
CA ILE A 541 0.56 25.81 9.80
C ILE A 541 -0.63 26.34 9.00
N LYS A 542 -1.14 27.54 9.28
CA LYS A 542 -2.29 28.13 8.57
C LYS A 542 -1.96 28.44 7.11
N THR A 543 -0.77 28.97 6.82
CA THR A 543 -0.35 29.29 5.45
C THR A 543 -0.06 28.04 4.63
N GLY A 544 0.28 26.92 5.29
CA GLY A 544 0.64 25.66 4.64
C GLY A 544 2.15 25.42 4.50
N LEU A 545 2.98 26.29 5.08
CA LEU A 545 4.44 26.20 4.98
C LEU A 545 5.00 24.88 5.53
N VAL A 546 4.45 24.39 6.65
CA VAL A 546 4.89 23.11 7.25
C VAL A 546 4.65 21.94 6.29
N LEU A 547 3.48 21.88 5.65
CA LEU A 547 3.16 20.84 4.68
C LEU A 547 4.00 20.96 3.42
N ASP A 548 4.28 22.18 2.98
CA ASP A 548 5.16 22.43 1.84
C ASP A 548 6.59 21.97 2.11
N LEU A 549 7.13 22.28 3.28
CA LEU A 549 8.46 21.84 3.70
C LEU A 549 8.55 20.32 3.83
N LEU A 550 7.53 19.64 4.38
CA LEU A 550 7.49 18.18 4.43
C LEU A 550 7.36 17.56 3.04
N ALA A 551 6.51 18.13 2.17
CA ALA A 551 6.32 17.64 0.80
C ALA A 551 7.56 17.89 -0.07
N HIS A 552 8.34 18.93 0.21
CA HIS A 552 9.61 19.19 -0.45
C HIS A 552 10.58 18.01 -0.27
N HIS A 553 10.54 17.31 0.88
CA HIS A 553 11.33 16.12 1.16
C HIS A 553 10.69 14.82 0.63
N THR A 554 9.91 14.89 -0.44
CA THR A 554 9.28 13.71 -1.06
C THR A 554 9.31 13.77 -2.58
N THR A 555 9.36 12.61 -3.22
CA THR A 555 9.23 12.47 -4.67
C THR A 555 7.75 12.44 -5.10
N ASP A 556 7.48 12.66 -6.39
CA ASP A 556 6.11 12.60 -6.93
C ASP A 556 5.52 11.17 -6.88
N LEU A 557 6.39 10.16 -6.79
CA LEU A 557 6.04 8.76 -6.59
C LEU A 557 5.70 8.43 -5.12
N GLY A 558 5.78 9.42 -4.22
CA GLY A 558 5.47 9.23 -2.81
C GLY A 558 6.56 8.47 -2.04
N THR A 559 7.83 8.70 -2.38
CA THR A 559 8.99 8.20 -1.60
C THR A 559 9.71 9.34 -0.90
N ALA A 560 10.41 9.04 0.20
CA ALA A 560 11.17 10.06 0.92
C ALA A 560 12.41 10.52 0.15
N GLN A 561 12.71 11.81 0.22
CA GLN A 561 13.84 12.45 -0.43
C GLN A 561 14.70 13.20 0.60
N MET A 562 16.01 13.10 0.43
CA MET A 562 16.99 13.86 1.21
C MET A 562 17.42 15.09 0.41
N HIS A 563 17.56 16.21 1.09
CA HIS A 563 18.02 17.48 0.53
C HIS A 563 19.25 17.95 1.30
N VAL A 564 20.16 18.64 0.61
CA VAL A 564 21.25 19.35 1.29
C VAL A 564 20.61 20.50 2.07
N TYR A 565 21.00 20.65 3.32
CA TYR A 565 20.41 21.65 4.23
C TYR A 565 20.52 23.07 3.67
N GLU A 566 21.66 23.40 3.05
CA GLU A 566 21.88 24.71 2.40
C GLU A 566 20.93 24.95 1.22
N ASP A 567 20.62 23.92 0.43
CA ASP A 567 19.68 24.00 -0.69
C ASP A 567 18.26 24.27 -0.18
N VAL A 568 17.84 23.57 0.88
CA VAL A 568 16.54 23.86 1.54
C VAL A 568 16.51 25.31 2.03
N MET A 569 17.57 25.78 2.68
CA MET A 569 17.63 27.17 3.18
C MET A 569 17.60 28.21 2.04
N LYS A 570 18.16 27.88 0.87
CA LYS A 570 18.09 28.71 -0.35
C LYS A 570 16.68 28.72 -0.94
N ASP A 571 16.05 27.56 -1.03
CA ASP A 571 14.69 27.41 -1.52
C ASP A 571 13.68 28.12 -0.62
N TYR A 572 13.94 28.23 0.69
CA TYR A 572 13.09 28.97 1.62
C TYR A 572 13.69 30.31 2.11
N ALA A 573 14.58 30.93 1.32
CA ALA A 573 15.35 32.10 1.79
C ALA A 573 14.50 33.29 2.29
N HIS A 574 13.27 33.45 1.78
CA HIS A 574 12.33 34.50 2.20
C HIS A 574 11.81 34.33 3.65
N GLN A 575 12.00 33.14 4.25
CA GLN A 575 11.58 32.78 5.61
C GLN A 575 12.68 32.00 6.36
N SER A 576 13.95 32.18 5.98
CA SER A 576 15.09 31.39 6.46
C SER A 576 15.17 31.23 7.99
N ILE A 577 14.98 32.31 8.76
CA ILE A 577 15.00 32.26 10.23
C ILE A 577 13.90 31.35 10.78
N ARG A 578 12.68 31.45 10.24
CA ARG A 578 11.53 30.64 10.65
C ARG A 578 11.68 29.19 10.22
N VAL A 579 12.13 28.94 8.99
CA VAL A 579 12.35 27.57 8.47
C VAL A 579 13.46 26.85 9.23
N ARG A 580 14.52 27.55 9.65
CA ARG A 580 15.55 26.96 10.52
C ARG A 580 14.98 26.48 11.86
N ALA A 581 14.18 27.32 12.53
CA ALA A 581 13.51 26.93 13.78
C ALA A 581 12.51 25.79 13.55
N LEU A 582 11.77 25.84 12.44
CA LEU A 582 10.80 24.82 12.07
C LEU A 582 11.46 23.46 11.77
N LEU A 583 12.57 23.43 11.02
CA LEU A 583 13.33 22.20 10.75
C LEU A 583 13.80 21.55 12.06
N SER A 584 14.33 22.36 12.99
CA SER A 584 14.74 21.87 14.31
C SER A 584 13.56 21.29 15.11
N LYS A 585 12.39 21.96 15.10
CA LYS A 585 11.21 21.47 15.81
C LYS A 585 10.59 20.23 15.15
N ILE A 586 10.54 20.17 13.82
CA ILE A 586 10.03 19.02 13.06
C ILE A 586 10.95 17.80 13.25
N GLU A 587 12.26 18.01 13.39
CA GLU A 587 13.21 16.96 13.78
C GLU A 587 12.95 16.46 15.20
N GLU A 588 12.74 17.36 16.17
CA GLU A 588 12.37 17.00 17.55
C GLU A 588 11.09 16.14 17.59
N LEU A 589 10.11 16.49 16.77
CA LEU A 589 8.86 15.76 16.56
C LEU A 589 9.00 14.51 15.67
N ARG A 590 10.24 14.12 15.32
CA ARG A 590 10.59 12.90 14.58
C ARG A 590 9.89 12.75 13.23
N LEU A 591 9.58 13.87 12.56
CA LEU A 591 9.04 13.90 11.19
C LEU A 591 10.14 14.05 10.14
N LEU A 592 11.26 14.68 10.49
CA LEU A 592 12.48 14.80 9.68
C LEU A 592 13.69 14.23 10.43
N ASN A 593 14.71 13.81 9.68
CA ASN A 593 16.05 13.57 10.18
C ASN A 593 16.97 14.63 9.59
N VAL A 594 17.69 15.36 10.45
CA VAL A 594 18.73 16.30 10.01
C VAL A 594 20.08 15.74 10.40
N VAL A 595 20.85 15.27 9.41
CA VAL A 595 22.17 14.67 9.66
C VAL A 595 23.21 15.77 9.64
N LEU A 596 23.82 16.06 10.79
CA LEU A 596 24.97 16.96 10.97
C LEU A 596 24.78 18.37 10.36
N ASN A 597 23.55 18.87 10.26
CA ASN A 597 23.19 20.09 9.52
C ASN A 597 23.64 20.10 8.04
N GLN A 598 23.95 18.93 7.47
CA GLN A 598 24.35 18.79 6.07
C GLN A 598 23.20 18.36 5.20
N THR A 599 22.36 17.44 5.68
CA THR A 599 21.20 16.93 4.93
C THR A 599 19.96 16.82 5.80
N SER A 600 18.79 17.03 5.20
CA SER A 600 17.49 16.82 5.82
C SER A 600 16.60 15.95 4.94
N GLY A 601 15.76 15.12 5.54
CA GLY A 601 14.76 14.32 4.82
C GLY A 601 13.73 13.72 5.77
N LEU A 602 12.64 13.20 5.22
CA LEU A 602 11.60 12.55 6.04
C LEU A 602 12.21 11.46 6.92
N ALA A 603 11.74 11.40 8.16
CA ALA A 603 12.26 10.45 9.14
C ALA A 603 12.11 8.99 8.68
N HIS A 604 11.04 8.71 7.92
CA HIS A 604 10.80 7.40 7.32
C HIS A 604 10.04 7.50 6.00
N ASP A 605 10.32 6.58 5.08
CA ASP A 605 9.74 6.54 3.74
C ASP A 605 8.20 6.35 3.72
N THR A 606 7.66 5.60 4.67
CA THR A 606 6.20 5.39 4.78
C THR A 606 5.42 6.65 5.12
N LEU A 607 6.08 7.75 5.52
CA LEU A 607 5.43 9.06 5.67
C LEU A 607 5.22 9.76 4.33
N ALA A 608 6.08 9.50 3.34
CA ALA A 608 6.04 10.22 2.06
C ALA A 608 4.68 10.16 1.33
N PRO A 609 3.99 9.01 1.20
CA PRO A 609 2.68 8.99 0.54
C PRO A 609 1.62 9.77 1.34
N ILE A 610 1.70 9.75 2.67
CA ILE A 610 0.76 10.41 3.58
C ILE A 610 0.96 11.93 3.53
N VAL A 611 2.21 12.38 3.55
CA VAL A 611 2.58 13.80 3.40
C VAL A 611 2.13 14.31 2.02
N ARG A 612 2.37 13.55 0.95
CA ARG A 612 1.93 13.91 -0.41
C ARG A 612 0.41 13.98 -0.52
N GLU A 613 -0.31 13.04 0.08
CA GLU A 613 -1.78 13.07 0.13
C GLU A 613 -2.28 14.29 0.92
N ALA A 614 -1.71 14.56 2.11
CA ALA A 614 -2.03 15.72 2.92
C ALA A 614 -1.73 17.05 2.20
N PHE A 615 -0.62 17.12 1.47
CA PHE A 615 -0.26 18.29 0.66
C PHE A 615 -1.22 18.48 -0.52
N LYS A 616 -1.52 17.42 -1.27
CA LYS A 616 -2.44 17.48 -2.43
C LYS A 616 -3.86 17.86 -2.03
N ASN A 617 -4.34 17.36 -0.89
CA ASN A 617 -5.68 17.60 -0.37
C ASN A 617 -5.79 18.88 0.49
N SER A 618 -4.69 19.59 0.73
CA SER A 618 -4.68 20.82 1.54
C SER A 618 -5.20 22.02 0.73
N ASP A 619 -6.20 22.71 1.29
CA ASP A 619 -6.76 23.96 0.75
C ASP A 619 -6.14 25.23 1.37
N LYS A 620 -5.01 25.09 2.06
CA LYS A 620 -4.25 26.23 2.59
C LYS A 620 -3.66 27.08 1.46
N ASP A 621 -3.43 28.35 1.75
CA ASP A 621 -3.05 29.35 0.75
C ASP A 621 -1.78 28.97 -0.04
N GLY A 622 -0.77 28.39 0.62
CA GLY A 622 0.45 27.88 0.00
C GLY A 622 0.18 26.78 -1.03
N GLN A 623 -0.51 25.70 -0.65
CA GLN A 623 -0.81 24.58 -1.54
C GLN A 623 -1.73 24.97 -2.70
N ARG A 624 -2.66 25.91 -2.50
CA ARG A 624 -3.47 26.47 -3.59
C ARG A 624 -2.61 27.24 -4.59
N ALA A 625 -1.69 28.05 -4.10
CA ALA A 625 -0.80 28.83 -4.94
C ALA A 625 0.22 27.96 -5.70
N VAL A 626 0.75 26.88 -5.11
CA VAL A 626 1.62 25.91 -5.83
C VAL A 626 0.85 25.30 -7.00
N ARG A 627 -0.37 24.80 -6.77
CA ARG A 627 -1.21 24.19 -7.81
C ARG A 627 -1.54 25.14 -8.96
N ILE A 628 -1.72 26.44 -8.67
CA ILE A 628 -1.94 27.47 -9.70
C ILE A 628 -0.65 27.67 -10.50
N LEU A 629 0.50 27.83 -9.82
CA LEU A 629 1.80 28.06 -10.47
C LEU A 629 2.25 26.87 -11.33
N GLU A 630 2.18 25.63 -10.83
CA GLU A 630 2.58 24.42 -11.55
C GLU A 630 1.83 24.27 -12.89
N ASN A 631 0.53 24.57 -12.90
CA ASN A 631 -0.26 24.53 -14.13
C ASN A 631 0.04 25.74 -15.05
N LYS A 632 0.20 26.94 -14.48
CA LYS A 632 0.30 28.19 -15.28
C LYS A 632 1.69 28.47 -15.84
N VAL A 633 2.75 27.95 -15.21
CA VAL A 633 4.13 28.10 -15.71
C VAL A 633 4.31 27.36 -17.04
N ILE A 634 3.72 26.18 -17.20
CA ILE A 634 3.77 25.41 -18.45
C ILE A 634 3.14 26.22 -19.59
N ASP A 635 1.98 26.83 -19.35
CA ASP A 635 1.32 27.72 -20.32
C ASP A 635 2.20 28.95 -20.64
N PHE A 636 2.80 29.58 -19.63
CA PHE A 636 3.59 30.81 -19.78
C PHE A 636 4.92 30.59 -20.52
N GLN A 637 5.54 29.42 -20.35
CA GLN A 637 6.73 29.03 -21.10
C GLN A 637 6.41 28.84 -22.59
N GLN A 638 5.20 28.38 -22.93
CA GLN A 638 4.73 28.22 -24.31
C GLN A 638 4.25 29.55 -24.91
N ASP A 639 3.59 30.40 -24.10
CA ASP A 639 3.07 31.71 -24.50
C ASP A 639 3.26 32.75 -23.38
N GLN A 640 4.17 33.71 -23.59
CA GLN A 640 4.47 34.78 -22.63
C GLN A 640 3.30 35.77 -22.41
N THR A 641 2.21 35.67 -23.17
CA THR A 641 0.98 36.45 -22.95
C THR A 641 -0.02 35.75 -22.03
N SER A 642 0.20 34.46 -21.71
CA SER A 642 -0.59 33.66 -20.77
C SER A 642 -0.29 34.03 -19.32
N LEU A 643 -0.79 35.18 -18.89
CA LEU A 643 -0.60 35.74 -17.55
C LEU A 643 -1.63 35.22 -16.53
N LEU A 644 -1.31 35.35 -15.24
CA LEU A 644 -2.24 35.05 -14.14
C LEU A 644 -3.41 36.04 -14.18
N ASP A 645 -4.62 35.52 -14.00
CA ASP A 645 -5.80 36.37 -13.83
C ASP A 645 -5.76 37.09 -12.47
N LYS A 646 -6.69 38.01 -12.21
CA LYS A 646 -6.67 38.82 -10.99
C LYS A 646 -6.93 38.00 -9.71
N VAL A 647 -7.73 36.92 -9.79
CA VAL A 647 -8.09 36.07 -8.66
C VAL A 647 -6.94 35.12 -8.34
N ASP A 648 -6.37 34.51 -9.35
CA ASP A 648 -5.20 33.64 -9.27
C ASP A 648 -3.97 34.42 -8.81
N LEU A 649 -3.72 35.62 -9.35
CA LEU A 649 -2.64 36.48 -8.89
C LEU A 649 -2.79 36.85 -7.40
N LYS A 650 -4.02 37.14 -6.94
CA LYS A 650 -4.26 37.40 -5.53
C LYS A 650 -4.00 36.17 -4.66
N THR A 651 -4.43 34.99 -5.13
CA THR A 651 -4.25 33.72 -4.43
C THR A 651 -2.77 33.34 -4.36
N VAL A 652 -2.02 33.50 -5.46
CA VAL A 652 -0.57 33.25 -5.52
C VAL A 652 0.21 34.19 -4.61
N LEU A 653 -0.18 35.46 -4.53
CA LEU A 653 0.47 36.43 -3.64
C LEU A 653 0.17 36.16 -2.16
N ALA A 654 -1.05 35.73 -1.83
CA ALA A 654 -1.43 35.33 -0.48
C ALA A 654 -0.70 34.03 -0.05
N GLY A 655 -0.56 33.08 -0.97
CA GLY A 655 0.10 31.80 -0.73
C GLY A 655 1.62 31.85 -0.66
N LYS A 656 2.26 32.98 -1.01
CA LYS A 656 3.73 33.11 -1.02
C LYS A 656 4.39 32.73 0.31
N ALA A 657 3.77 33.06 1.44
CA ALA A 657 4.30 32.73 2.77
C ALA A 657 4.10 31.25 3.16
N GLY A 658 3.32 30.49 2.38
CA GLY A 658 3.01 29.08 2.64
C GLY A 658 3.76 28.08 1.76
N MET A 659 4.79 28.52 1.03
CA MET A 659 5.51 27.70 0.05
C MET A 659 6.98 28.06 -0.08
N ARG A 660 7.77 27.24 -0.79
CA ARG A 660 9.12 27.56 -1.24
C ARG A 660 9.18 28.85 -2.10
N ASN A 661 10.36 29.42 -2.23
CA ASN A 661 10.62 30.50 -3.18
C ASN A 661 10.21 30.11 -4.58
N TRP A 662 9.74 31.11 -5.32
CA TRP A 662 9.48 30.98 -6.74
C TRP A 662 10.77 30.74 -7.51
N ASN A 663 10.74 29.76 -8.42
CA ASN A 663 11.76 29.58 -9.43
C ASN A 663 11.75 30.76 -10.43
N GLU A 664 12.69 30.80 -11.37
CA GLU A 664 12.85 31.94 -12.29
C GLU A 664 11.61 32.15 -13.18
N ASP A 665 11.00 31.07 -13.65
CA ASP A 665 9.82 31.12 -14.51
C ASP A 665 8.56 31.58 -13.75
N GLU A 666 8.32 31.01 -12.57
CA GLU A 666 7.26 31.41 -11.64
C GLU A 666 7.39 32.91 -11.29
N ARG A 667 8.61 33.36 -11.00
CA ARG A 667 8.89 34.76 -10.67
C ARG A 667 8.63 35.69 -11.86
N THR A 668 8.98 35.26 -13.07
CA THR A 668 8.78 36.04 -14.29
C THR A 668 7.29 36.16 -14.61
N LEU A 669 6.54 35.06 -14.53
CA LEU A 669 5.08 35.02 -14.69
C LEU A 669 4.38 35.97 -13.71
N VAL A 670 4.70 35.89 -12.42
CA VAL A 670 4.06 36.73 -11.40
C VAL A 670 4.36 38.22 -11.63
N LYS A 671 5.62 38.58 -11.93
CA LYS A 671 6.00 39.97 -12.21
C LYS A 671 5.31 40.52 -13.47
N ALA A 672 5.24 39.72 -14.54
CA ALA A 672 4.56 40.12 -15.77
C ALA A 672 3.06 40.34 -15.52
N SER A 673 2.43 39.44 -14.76
CA SER A 673 1.02 39.53 -14.36
C SER A 673 0.73 40.77 -13.51
N GLN A 674 1.57 41.08 -12.53
CA GLN A 674 1.45 42.29 -11.70
C GLN A 674 1.52 43.57 -12.55
N ARG A 675 2.49 43.67 -13.47
CA ARG A 675 2.65 44.84 -14.35
C ARG A 675 1.46 45.04 -15.27
N PHE A 676 0.92 43.95 -15.82
CA PHE A 676 -0.27 43.99 -16.69
C PHE A 676 -1.49 44.57 -15.96
N TRP A 677 -1.79 44.05 -14.76
CA TRP A 677 -2.97 44.48 -14.00
C TRP A 677 -2.82 45.88 -13.40
N GLN A 678 -1.60 46.32 -13.05
CA GLN A 678 -1.33 47.70 -12.64
C GLN A 678 -1.65 48.70 -13.77
N ARG A 679 -1.18 48.44 -15.00
CA ARG A 679 -1.44 49.31 -16.17
C ARG A 679 -2.93 49.39 -16.51
N ARG A 680 -3.64 48.26 -16.46
CA ARG A 680 -5.08 48.20 -16.76
C ARG A 680 -5.94 48.96 -15.74
N ARG A 681 -5.54 48.98 -14.46
CA ARG A 681 -6.21 49.77 -13.41
C ARG A 681 -6.12 51.27 -13.65
N HIS A 682 -5.00 51.75 -14.22
CA HIS A 682 -4.86 53.16 -14.60
C HIS A 682 -5.70 53.51 -15.85
N PHE A 683 -5.79 52.61 -16.82
CA PHE A 683 -6.59 52.81 -18.04
C PHE A 683 -8.11 52.82 -17.76
N GLN A 684 -8.60 51.94 -16.88
CA GLN A 684 -10.02 51.88 -16.52
C GLN A 684 -10.53 53.10 -15.74
N LYS A 685 -9.66 53.79 -14.98
CA LYS A 685 -10.02 55.05 -14.32
C LYS A 685 -10.20 56.22 -15.30
N GLY A 686 -9.57 56.18 -16.48
CA GLY A 686 -9.73 57.20 -17.53
C GLY A 686 -11.01 57.06 -18.36
N MET A 687 -11.55 55.84 -18.50
CA MET A 687 -12.72 55.56 -19.35
C MET A 687 -14.08 55.89 -18.69
N VAL A 688 -14.16 55.93 -17.36
CA VAL A 688 -15.41 56.23 -16.63
C VAL A 688 -15.91 57.66 -16.89
N GLY A 689 -15.02 58.60 -17.26
CA GLY A 689 -15.41 59.97 -17.64
C GLY A 689 -16.14 60.09 -18.98
N VAL A 690 -15.96 59.13 -19.89
CA VAL A 690 -16.55 59.17 -21.25
C VAL A 690 -17.97 58.58 -21.28
N PHE A 691 -18.27 57.66 -20.36
CA PHE A 691 -19.52 56.91 -20.36
C PHE A 691 -20.75 57.74 -19.90
N VAL A 692 -20.53 58.81 -19.13
CA VAL A 692 -21.61 59.70 -18.66
C VAL A 692 -22.21 60.54 -19.81
N GLY A 693 -21.45 60.82 -20.87
CA GLY A 693 -21.94 61.59 -22.02
C GLY A 693 -22.85 60.81 -22.99
N LEU A 694 -22.75 59.48 -23.01
CA LEU A 694 -23.41 58.63 -24.02
C LEU A 694 -24.86 58.26 -23.65
N VAL A 695 -25.22 58.34 -22.37
CA VAL A 695 -26.54 57.95 -21.85
C VAL A 695 -27.64 58.94 -22.26
N LEU A 696 -27.30 60.20 -22.58
CA LEU A 696 -28.27 61.21 -22.99
C LEU A 696 -28.80 61.03 -24.43
N GLY A 697 -28.13 60.24 -25.29
CA GLY A 697 -28.50 60.08 -26.71
C GLY A 697 -29.54 58.99 -27.00
N ILE A 698 -29.80 58.08 -26.05
CA ILE A 698 -30.54 56.84 -26.30
C ILE A 698 -32.08 57.06 -26.27
N ILE A 699 -32.55 58.19 -25.75
CA ILE A 699 -33.97 58.54 -25.66
C ILE A 699 -34.61 58.78 -27.06
N GLY A 700 -33.81 59.02 -28.10
CA GLY A 700 -34.31 59.29 -29.46
C GLY A 700 -34.67 58.07 -30.32
N PHE A 701 -34.30 56.84 -29.94
CA PHE A 701 -34.40 55.68 -30.85
C PHE A 701 -35.77 54.96 -30.85
N GLY A 702 -36.75 55.50 -30.13
CA GLY A 702 -38.12 54.97 -30.00
C GLY A 702 -38.95 54.95 -31.29
N ILE A 703 -38.43 55.45 -32.42
CA ILE A 703 -39.17 55.62 -33.67
C ILE A 703 -38.98 54.45 -34.67
N TYR A 704 -38.04 53.52 -34.46
CA TYR A 704 -37.75 52.46 -35.45
C TYR A 704 -38.51 51.14 -35.22
N THR A 705 -39.74 51.22 -34.75
CA THR A 705 -40.60 50.06 -34.39
C THR A 705 -41.39 49.47 -35.57
N ILE A 706 -41.22 49.95 -36.80
CA ILE A 706 -42.02 49.54 -37.97
C ILE A 706 -41.38 48.40 -38.80
N LYS A 707 -40.19 47.91 -38.45
CA LYS A 707 -39.48 46.86 -39.22
C LYS A 707 -39.85 45.41 -38.85
N LEU A 708 -40.63 45.19 -37.78
CA LEU A 708 -40.82 43.87 -37.16
C LEU A 708 -41.84 42.93 -37.84
N HIS A 709 -42.50 43.34 -38.94
CA HIS A 709 -43.57 42.52 -39.53
C HIS A 709 -43.16 41.68 -40.76
N ARG A 710 -41.89 41.72 -41.22
CA ARG A 710 -41.38 40.94 -42.37
C ARG A 710 -40.51 39.72 -42.02
N GLU A 711 -40.23 39.44 -40.74
CA GLU A 711 -39.28 38.39 -40.34
C GLU A 711 -39.87 36.97 -40.18
N ASN A 712 -41.20 36.82 -40.07
CA ASN A 712 -41.81 35.53 -39.71
C ASN A 712 -41.93 34.52 -40.87
N GLN A 713 -41.93 34.95 -42.13
CA GLN A 713 -41.99 34.02 -43.27
C GLN A 713 -40.60 33.53 -43.72
N ASN A 714 -39.54 34.30 -43.44
CA ASN A 714 -38.16 33.91 -43.76
C ASN A 714 -37.54 32.99 -42.71
N THR A 715 -38.04 33.01 -41.48
CA THR A 715 -37.59 32.11 -40.39
C THR A 715 -38.02 30.67 -40.64
N GLN A 716 -39.24 30.43 -41.14
CA GLN A 716 -39.70 29.07 -41.47
C GLN A 716 -38.93 28.43 -42.63
N LYS A 717 -38.59 29.19 -43.69
CA LYS A 717 -37.76 28.71 -44.81
C LYS A 717 -36.29 28.50 -44.40
N ARG A 718 -35.74 29.36 -43.53
CA ARG A 718 -34.40 29.18 -42.95
C ARG A 718 -34.32 27.96 -42.02
N LEU A 719 -35.40 27.62 -41.30
CA LEU A 719 -35.44 26.47 -40.40
C LEU A 719 -35.47 25.13 -41.16
N THR A 720 -36.23 25.02 -42.25
CA THR A 720 -36.26 23.82 -43.09
C THR A 720 -34.96 23.63 -43.88
N GLN A 721 -34.35 24.70 -44.35
CA GLN A 721 -33.05 24.66 -45.04
C GLN A 721 -31.91 24.31 -44.06
N LYS A 722 -31.91 24.87 -42.84
CA LYS A 722 -30.98 24.50 -41.76
C LYS A 722 -31.19 23.07 -41.27
N GLN A 723 -32.43 22.56 -41.22
CA GLN A 723 -32.70 21.16 -40.83
C GLN A 723 -32.15 20.16 -41.85
N LYS A 724 -32.19 20.50 -43.15
CA LYS A 724 -31.60 19.69 -44.21
C LYS A 724 -30.07 19.70 -44.17
N GLU A 725 -29.46 20.87 -44.00
CA GLU A 725 -28.01 21.04 -43.81
C GLU A 725 -27.49 20.29 -42.57
N VAL A 726 -28.25 20.33 -41.47
CA VAL A 726 -27.96 19.55 -40.27
C VAL A 726 -28.06 18.06 -40.54
N SER A 727 -29.09 17.58 -41.26
CA SER A 727 -29.25 16.15 -41.60
C SER A 727 -28.08 15.63 -42.43
N ASP A 728 -27.70 16.35 -43.49
CA ASP A 728 -26.62 15.97 -44.41
C ASP A 728 -25.26 15.97 -43.68
N ARG A 729 -24.99 16.97 -42.82
CA ARG A 729 -23.81 16.97 -41.94
C ARG A 729 -23.84 15.83 -40.92
N THR A 730 -25.00 15.44 -40.40
CA THR A 730 -25.12 14.30 -39.47
C THR A 730 -24.81 12.98 -40.15
N GLN A 731 -25.14 12.87 -41.45
CA GLN A 731 -24.83 11.69 -42.26
C GLN A 731 -23.33 11.63 -42.63
N ALA A 732 -22.71 12.77 -42.93
CA ALA A 732 -21.25 12.90 -43.09
C ALA A 732 -20.49 12.57 -41.78
N LEU A 733 -20.97 13.06 -40.63
CA LEU A 733 -20.41 12.74 -39.30
C LEU A 733 -20.56 11.25 -38.95
N ARG A 734 -21.65 10.59 -39.38
CA ARG A 734 -21.79 9.12 -39.27
C ARG A 734 -20.76 8.39 -40.14
N GLN A 735 -20.46 8.90 -41.34
CA GLN A 735 -19.44 8.33 -42.22
C GLN A 735 -18.01 8.55 -41.69
N GLU A 736 -17.73 9.69 -41.08
CA GLU A 736 -16.44 9.98 -40.43
C GLU A 736 -16.23 9.17 -39.14
N ARG A 737 -17.30 9.01 -38.34
CA ARG A 737 -17.34 8.10 -37.19
C ARG A 737 -17.08 6.65 -37.60
N GLU A 738 -17.67 6.21 -38.72
CA GLU A 738 -17.43 4.90 -39.31
C GLU A 738 -15.98 4.76 -39.81
N LYS A 739 -15.40 5.82 -40.38
CA LYS A 739 -14.01 5.82 -40.89
C LYS A 739 -12.98 5.67 -39.76
N ASN A 740 -13.08 6.44 -38.67
CA ASN A 740 -12.13 6.36 -37.55
C ASN A 740 -12.27 5.05 -36.76
N LYS A 741 -13.51 4.56 -36.59
CA LYS A 741 -13.78 3.24 -36.00
C LYS A 741 -13.20 2.11 -36.85
N LYS A 742 -13.27 2.23 -38.19
CA LYS A 742 -12.68 1.26 -39.13
C LYS A 742 -11.16 1.20 -39.04
N VAL A 743 -10.44 2.31 -38.83
CA VAL A 743 -8.98 2.31 -38.71
C VAL A 743 -8.51 1.47 -37.51
N ILE A 744 -9.08 1.69 -36.33
CA ILE A 744 -8.73 0.92 -35.12
C ILE A 744 -9.15 -0.55 -35.26
N GLN A 745 -10.34 -0.82 -35.81
CA GLN A 745 -10.80 -2.19 -36.07
C GLN A 745 -9.95 -2.91 -37.12
N GLN A 746 -9.41 -2.19 -38.10
CA GLN A 746 -8.54 -2.73 -39.14
C GLN A 746 -7.16 -3.08 -38.57
N LEU A 747 -6.61 -2.25 -37.68
CA LEU A 747 -5.38 -2.56 -36.94
C LEU A 747 -5.57 -3.77 -36.01
N GLU A 748 -6.70 -3.86 -35.30
CA GLU A 748 -7.03 -5.02 -34.45
C GLU A 748 -7.25 -6.30 -35.27
N LYS A 749 -7.88 -6.20 -36.45
CA LYS A 749 -8.06 -7.31 -37.38
C LYS A 749 -6.73 -7.78 -37.95
N SER A 750 -5.88 -6.87 -38.41
CA SER A 750 -4.52 -7.20 -38.89
C SER A 750 -3.63 -7.80 -37.81
N ARG A 751 -3.82 -7.40 -36.54
CA ARG A 751 -3.14 -8.03 -35.39
C ARG A 751 -3.62 -9.47 -35.19
N LYS A 752 -4.94 -9.72 -35.23
CA LYS A 752 -5.51 -11.08 -35.11
C LYS A 752 -5.07 -11.99 -36.26
N GLU A 753 -5.01 -11.46 -37.49
CA GLU A 753 -4.51 -12.20 -38.66
C GLU A 753 -3.01 -12.51 -38.56
N ALA A 754 -2.19 -11.59 -38.02
CA ALA A 754 -0.77 -11.84 -37.77
C ALA A 754 -0.57 -12.93 -36.69
N LEU A 755 -1.35 -12.90 -35.61
CA LEU A 755 -1.39 -13.95 -34.58
C LEU A 755 -1.81 -15.31 -35.15
N ALA A 756 -2.82 -15.35 -36.01
CA ALA A 756 -3.29 -16.58 -36.65
C ALA A 756 -2.26 -17.18 -37.64
N LYS A 757 -1.36 -16.35 -38.19
CA LYS A 757 -0.28 -16.76 -39.10
C LYS A 757 1.05 -17.06 -38.39
N GLY A 758 1.11 -16.96 -37.06
CA GLY A 758 2.33 -17.18 -36.28
C GLY A 758 3.36 -16.04 -36.36
N ASP A 759 3.02 -14.90 -36.97
CA ASP A 759 3.89 -13.73 -37.09
C ASP A 759 3.82 -12.88 -35.81
N LEU A 760 4.51 -13.37 -34.78
CA LEU A 760 4.59 -12.77 -33.45
C LEU A 760 5.18 -11.34 -33.48
N ALA A 761 6.15 -11.09 -34.36
CA ALA A 761 6.80 -9.78 -34.46
C ALA A 761 5.84 -8.71 -35.01
N LYS A 762 5.09 -9.02 -36.08
CA LYS A 762 4.08 -8.11 -36.63
C LYS A 762 2.90 -7.92 -35.68
N ALA A 763 2.48 -8.98 -34.98
CA ALA A 763 1.42 -8.88 -33.98
C ALA A 763 1.83 -8.01 -32.78
N GLN A 764 3.08 -8.10 -32.32
CA GLN A 764 3.63 -7.25 -31.26
C GLN A 764 3.75 -5.79 -31.70
N LYS A 765 4.23 -5.53 -32.92
CA LYS A 765 4.31 -4.16 -33.47
C LYS A 765 2.93 -3.49 -33.55
N LEU A 766 1.93 -4.20 -34.09
CA LEU A 766 0.56 -3.71 -34.15
C LEU A 766 -0.07 -3.54 -32.76
N ALA A 767 0.30 -4.39 -31.79
CA ALA A 767 -0.14 -4.23 -30.41
C ALA A 767 0.45 -2.97 -29.74
N ALA A 768 1.73 -2.68 -29.97
CA ALA A 768 2.39 -1.49 -29.46
C ALA A 768 1.80 -0.20 -30.07
N GLU A 769 1.46 -0.22 -31.35
CA GLU A 769 0.85 0.93 -32.05
C GLU A 769 -0.56 1.23 -31.53
N ILE A 770 -1.37 0.19 -31.31
CA ILE A 770 -2.69 0.32 -30.67
C ILE A 770 -2.55 0.81 -29.21
N ALA A 771 -1.56 0.30 -28.46
CA ALA A 771 -1.31 0.73 -27.09
C ALA A 771 -0.87 2.20 -27.01
N ASN A 772 -0.03 2.66 -27.94
CA ASN A 772 0.44 4.04 -27.99
C ASN A 772 -0.71 5.02 -28.27
N LEU A 773 -1.60 4.69 -29.23
CA LEU A 773 -2.79 5.51 -29.51
C LEU A 773 -3.74 5.60 -28.32
N LYS A 774 -3.96 4.49 -27.60
CA LYS A 774 -4.78 4.47 -26.39
C LYS A 774 -4.14 5.29 -25.26
N ASN A 775 -2.84 5.13 -25.04
CA ASN A 775 -2.10 5.89 -24.02
C ASN A 775 -2.12 7.40 -24.32
N LYS A 776 -1.95 7.80 -25.58
CA LYS A 776 -2.05 9.21 -26.00
C LYS A 776 -3.43 9.78 -25.69
N ALA A 777 -4.49 9.04 -26.01
CA ALA A 777 -5.85 9.48 -25.76
C ALA A 777 -6.17 9.57 -24.25
N GLN A 778 -5.67 8.62 -23.45
CA GLN A 778 -5.80 8.67 -21.98
C GLN A 778 -5.02 9.83 -21.36
N ASN A 779 -3.82 10.12 -21.86
CA ASN A 779 -3.03 11.27 -21.41
C ASN A 779 -3.76 12.58 -21.70
N LEU A 780 -4.33 12.74 -22.90
CA LEU A 780 -5.11 13.92 -23.26
C LEU A 780 -6.37 14.08 -22.39
N ALA A 781 -7.07 12.99 -22.08
CA ALA A 781 -8.20 13.02 -21.16
C ALA A 781 -7.79 13.36 -19.71
N ALA A 782 -6.64 12.89 -19.25
CA ALA A 782 -6.08 13.26 -17.94
C ALA A 782 -5.69 14.74 -17.89
N ILE A 783 -5.09 15.26 -18.97
CA ILE A 783 -4.78 16.69 -19.12
C ILE A 783 -6.07 17.52 -19.09
N ALA A 784 -7.12 17.07 -19.79
CA ALA A 784 -8.42 17.75 -19.76
C ALA A 784 -9.02 17.79 -18.34
N ASN A 785 -9.03 16.66 -17.63
CA ASN A 785 -9.56 16.59 -16.27
C ASN A 785 -8.78 17.46 -15.26
N ARG A 786 -7.46 17.58 -15.40
CA ARG A 786 -6.65 18.49 -14.56
C ARG A 786 -7.00 19.96 -14.80
N ASN A 787 -7.36 20.30 -16.04
CA ASN A 787 -7.65 21.67 -16.45
C ASN A 787 -9.14 22.03 -16.44
N LEU A 788 -10.00 21.13 -15.98
CA LEU A 788 -11.46 21.21 -16.06
C LEU A 788 -12.03 22.56 -15.60
N ARG A 789 -11.54 23.08 -14.46
CA ARG A 789 -11.97 24.35 -13.87
C ARG A 789 -11.02 25.51 -14.13
N ALA A 790 -9.73 25.22 -14.31
CA ALA A 790 -8.69 26.23 -14.52
C ALA A 790 -8.78 26.86 -15.91
N ASN A 791 -9.00 26.04 -16.95
CA ASN A 791 -9.20 26.49 -18.31
C ASN A 791 -10.21 25.57 -19.02
N PRO A 792 -11.52 25.79 -18.81
CA PRO A 792 -12.57 24.91 -19.35
C PRO A 792 -12.54 24.81 -20.89
N THR A 793 -12.09 25.85 -21.58
CA THR A 793 -11.96 25.88 -23.04
C THR A 793 -10.84 24.97 -23.51
N PHE A 794 -9.67 25.04 -22.87
CA PHE A 794 -8.55 24.13 -23.14
C PHE A 794 -8.86 22.69 -22.73
N ALA A 795 -9.51 22.49 -21.59
CA ALA A 795 -9.98 21.17 -21.16
C ALA A 795 -10.95 20.56 -22.17
N LEU A 796 -11.88 21.36 -22.70
CA LEU A 796 -12.78 20.92 -23.76
C LEU A 796 -12.03 20.56 -25.05
N GLN A 797 -11.03 21.36 -25.45
CA GLN A 797 -10.20 21.07 -26.64
C GLN A 797 -9.43 19.75 -26.49
N LYS A 798 -8.78 19.52 -25.34
CA LYS A 798 -7.99 18.29 -25.09
C LYS A 798 -8.85 17.06 -24.90
N SER A 799 -10.00 17.18 -24.25
CA SER A 799 -10.95 16.06 -24.14
C SER A 799 -11.60 15.73 -25.48
N LEU A 800 -11.82 16.71 -26.35
CA LEU A 800 -12.28 16.52 -27.71
C LEU A 800 -11.23 15.80 -28.58
N GLU A 801 -9.97 16.22 -28.51
CA GLU A 801 -8.84 15.55 -29.18
C GLU A 801 -8.69 14.11 -28.69
N ALA A 802 -8.78 13.89 -27.37
CA ALA A 802 -8.78 12.56 -26.77
C ALA A 802 -9.93 11.69 -27.32
N TYR A 803 -11.14 12.23 -27.38
CA TYR A 803 -12.34 11.51 -27.81
C TYR A 803 -12.33 11.18 -29.32
N GLN A 804 -11.63 11.99 -30.13
CA GLN A 804 -11.37 11.68 -31.53
C GLN A 804 -10.40 10.50 -31.70
N LEU A 805 -9.38 10.40 -30.84
CA LEU A 805 -8.37 9.35 -30.89
C LEU A 805 -8.86 8.01 -30.31
N SER A 806 -9.61 8.07 -29.22
CA SER A 806 -10.14 6.87 -28.56
C SER A 806 -11.46 7.20 -27.88
N GLN A 807 -12.50 6.45 -28.23
CA GLN A 807 -13.85 6.59 -27.66
C GLN A 807 -13.99 5.75 -26.38
N ASP A 808 -12.91 5.70 -25.59
CA ASP A 808 -12.86 5.00 -24.31
C ASP A 808 -13.70 5.73 -23.25
N PHE A 809 -14.12 5.02 -22.21
CA PHE A 809 -15.06 5.54 -21.22
C PHE A 809 -14.47 6.69 -20.38
N THR A 810 -13.19 6.59 -19.98
CA THR A 810 -12.46 7.64 -19.24
C THR A 810 -12.41 8.93 -20.05
N ILE A 811 -12.33 8.79 -21.37
CA ILE A 811 -12.27 9.89 -22.33
C ILE A 811 -13.67 10.47 -22.55
N ALA A 812 -14.70 9.64 -22.60
CA ALA A 812 -16.09 10.06 -22.71
C ALA A 812 -16.56 10.88 -21.48
N ASN A 813 -16.17 10.48 -20.26
CA ASN A 813 -16.41 11.27 -19.05
C ASN A 813 -15.63 12.60 -19.12
N ALA A 814 -14.34 12.57 -19.45
CA ALA A 814 -13.53 13.79 -19.55
C ALA A 814 -14.14 14.81 -20.54
N LEU A 815 -14.69 14.33 -21.68
CA LEU A 815 -15.41 15.17 -22.63
C LEU A 815 -16.70 15.74 -22.04
N ALA A 816 -17.51 14.92 -21.37
CA ALA A 816 -18.75 15.37 -20.75
C ALA A 816 -18.50 16.44 -19.67
N SER A 817 -17.61 16.13 -18.72
CA SER A 817 -17.26 17.03 -17.63
C SER A 817 -16.65 18.34 -18.15
N SER A 818 -15.74 18.28 -19.12
CA SER A 818 -15.12 19.48 -19.71
C SER A 818 -16.13 20.34 -20.46
N PHE A 819 -17.06 19.71 -21.19
CA PHE A 819 -18.11 20.43 -21.91
C PHE A 819 -19.06 21.17 -20.96
N TYR A 820 -19.46 20.52 -19.87
CA TYR A 820 -20.37 21.14 -18.91
C TYR A 820 -19.72 22.28 -18.15
N GLU A 821 -18.43 22.16 -17.79
CA GLU A 821 -17.69 23.28 -17.22
C GLU A 821 -17.49 24.41 -18.24
N TRP A 822 -17.21 24.08 -19.50
CA TRP A 822 -17.09 25.08 -20.56
C TRP A 822 -18.40 25.83 -20.84
N LEU A 823 -19.54 25.15 -20.79
CA LEU A 823 -20.88 25.75 -20.91
C LEU A 823 -21.22 26.72 -19.77
N GLN A 824 -20.50 26.68 -18.65
CA GLN A 824 -20.75 27.58 -17.52
C GLN A 824 -20.26 29.00 -17.78
N GLN A 825 -19.35 29.19 -18.74
CA GLN A 825 -18.79 30.50 -19.04
C GLN A 825 -19.89 31.43 -19.59
N PRO A 826 -19.92 32.72 -19.19
CA PRO A 826 -21.04 33.63 -19.49
C PRO A 826 -21.38 33.77 -20.98
N ASP A 827 -20.36 33.81 -21.84
CA ASP A 827 -20.53 34.04 -23.28
C ASP A 827 -20.73 32.74 -24.08
N THR A 828 -20.23 31.59 -23.58
CA THR A 828 -20.25 30.32 -24.31
C THR A 828 -21.64 29.68 -24.32
N TYR A 829 -22.38 29.78 -23.22
CA TYR A 829 -23.74 29.28 -23.12
C TYR A 829 -24.65 29.92 -24.19
N GLN A 830 -24.60 31.25 -24.31
CA GLN A 830 -25.41 31.98 -25.28
C GLN A 830 -24.99 31.65 -26.73
N GLN A 831 -23.69 31.61 -27.00
CA GLN A 831 -23.16 31.27 -28.32
C GLN A 831 -23.50 29.83 -28.74
N PHE A 832 -23.39 28.87 -27.83
CA PHE A 832 -23.72 27.48 -28.12
C PHE A 832 -25.23 27.29 -28.32
N THR A 833 -26.05 27.91 -27.46
CA THR A 833 -27.52 27.79 -27.53
C THR A 833 -28.16 28.46 -28.75
N GLU A 834 -27.45 29.38 -29.41
CA GLU A 834 -27.86 29.95 -30.71
C GLU A 834 -27.92 28.88 -31.81
N TYR A 835 -27.00 27.90 -31.78
CA TYR A 835 -26.91 26.82 -32.77
C TYR A 835 -27.55 25.50 -32.30
N TYR A 836 -27.48 25.21 -31.00
CA TYR A 836 -28.04 24.01 -30.39
C TYR A 836 -28.91 24.37 -29.18
N PRO A 837 -30.24 24.49 -29.34
CA PRO A 837 -31.12 24.90 -28.24
C PRO A 837 -31.08 23.89 -27.08
N LEU A 838 -30.48 24.28 -25.96
CA LEU A 838 -30.44 23.48 -24.72
C LEU A 838 -31.75 23.58 -23.91
N LEU A 839 -32.69 24.42 -24.37
CA LEU A 839 -34.00 24.60 -23.77
C LEU A 839 -35.06 24.58 -24.88
N LEU A 840 -35.82 23.48 -24.96
CA LEU A 840 -36.82 23.25 -26.00
C LEU A 840 -38.22 23.67 -25.55
N ASN A 841 -39.01 24.18 -26.50
CA ASN A 841 -40.44 24.45 -26.29
C ASN A 841 -41.19 23.12 -26.34
N GLY A 842 -41.53 22.61 -25.17
CA GLY A 842 -42.34 21.41 -24.99
C GLY A 842 -41.80 20.10 -25.59
N TRP A 843 -42.35 18.99 -25.12
CA TRP A 843 -42.11 17.63 -25.59
C TRP A 843 -42.42 17.40 -27.09
N SER A 844 -43.11 18.32 -27.76
CA SER A 844 -43.49 18.20 -29.19
C SER A 844 -42.33 18.45 -30.17
N ARG A 845 -41.24 19.12 -29.76
CA ARG A 845 -40.07 19.39 -30.62
C ARG A 845 -38.90 18.42 -30.45
N ALA A 846 -38.84 17.68 -29.35
CA ALA A 846 -37.85 16.63 -29.12
C ALA A 846 -38.34 15.32 -29.79
N LYS A 847 -37.65 14.85 -30.84
CA LYS A 847 -37.85 13.47 -31.34
C LYS A 847 -37.42 12.53 -30.22
N LEU A 848 -38.37 11.77 -29.68
CA LEU A 848 -38.22 11.03 -28.43
C LEU A 848 -38.68 9.58 -28.60
N PRO A 849 -38.10 8.64 -27.83
CA PRO A 849 -38.62 7.30 -27.66
C PRO A 849 -40.01 7.33 -27.03
N THR A 850 -40.77 6.27 -27.29
CA THR A 850 -42.10 5.97 -26.76
C THR A 850 -42.17 5.77 -25.24
N THR A 851 -41.23 6.29 -24.45
CA THR A 851 -41.37 6.40 -22.99
C THR A 851 -41.99 7.76 -22.64
N ASN A 852 -43.20 7.98 -23.13
CA ASN A 852 -44.01 9.12 -22.73
C ASN A 852 -44.54 8.85 -21.32
N THR A 853 -44.22 9.71 -20.35
CA THR A 853 -45.03 9.84 -19.14
C THR A 853 -46.34 10.49 -19.55
N TRP A 854 -47.35 9.66 -19.77
CA TRP A 854 -48.71 10.10 -20.04
C TRP A 854 -49.42 10.37 -18.73
N GLU A 855 -50.14 11.47 -18.64
CA GLU A 855 -51.01 11.76 -17.51
C GLU A 855 -52.44 11.48 -17.95
N LEU A 856 -53.17 10.68 -17.17
CA LEU A 856 -54.60 10.50 -17.36
C LEU A 856 -55.28 11.71 -16.72
N GLN A 857 -55.86 12.58 -17.54
CA GLN A 857 -56.71 13.66 -17.05
C GLN A 857 -58.18 13.34 -17.33
N PRO A 858 -59.09 13.64 -16.38
CA PRO A 858 -60.51 13.53 -16.61
C PRO A 858 -60.93 14.49 -17.73
N HIS A 859 -61.60 13.97 -18.75
CA HIS A 859 -62.15 14.76 -19.85
C HIS A 859 -63.66 14.57 -19.90
N GLN A 860 -64.41 15.65 -19.63
CA GLN A 860 -65.87 15.72 -19.76
C GLN A 860 -66.63 14.50 -19.20
N GLY A 861 -66.47 14.23 -17.90
CA GLY A 861 -67.49 13.53 -17.11
C GLY A 861 -67.61 12.01 -17.31
N GLN A 862 -66.49 11.30 -17.54
CA GLN A 862 -66.22 9.85 -17.27
C GLN A 862 -65.12 9.29 -18.20
N THR A 863 -64.71 10.06 -19.22
CA THR A 863 -63.64 9.65 -20.14
C THR A 863 -62.27 10.12 -19.65
N MET A 864 -61.33 9.19 -19.48
CA MET A 864 -59.93 9.55 -19.24
C MET A 864 -59.22 9.66 -20.59
N VAL A 865 -58.72 10.86 -20.90
CA VAL A 865 -57.96 11.09 -22.14
C VAL A 865 -56.49 11.12 -21.79
N MET A 866 -55.70 10.30 -22.49
CA MET A 866 -54.24 10.33 -22.36
C MET A 866 -53.72 11.65 -22.94
N HIS A 867 -53.32 12.55 -22.06
CA HIS A 867 -52.58 13.73 -22.44
C HIS A 867 -51.09 13.43 -22.32
N ARG A 868 -50.36 13.72 -23.40
CA ARG A 868 -48.92 13.96 -23.23
C ARG A 868 -48.82 15.18 -22.31
N GLN A 869 -47.89 15.21 -21.35
CA GLN A 869 -47.72 16.19 -20.26
C GLN A 869 -47.72 17.71 -20.63
N LEU A 870 -48.08 18.07 -21.87
CA LEU A 870 -48.27 19.42 -22.42
C LEU A 870 -49.63 19.62 -23.14
N GLY A 871 -50.66 18.86 -22.77
CA GLY A 871 -52.05 19.29 -22.98
C GLY A 871 -52.67 19.03 -24.37
N GLN A 872 -52.06 18.24 -25.26
CA GLN A 872 -52.75 17.78 -26.47
C GLN A 872 -53.11 16.28 -26.41
N PRO A 873 -54.38 15.94 -26.70
CA PRO A 873 -54.82 14.54 -26.79
C PRO A 873 -54.17 13.85 -27.99
N HIS A 874 -53.76 12.60 -27.83
CA HIS A 874 -53.11 11.86 -28.92
C HIS A 874 -54.15 11.31 -29.92
N PRO A 875 -54.02 11.58 -31.23
CA PRO A 875 -55.06 11.26 -32.22
C PRO A 875 -55.20 9.77 -32.57
N LYS A 876 -54.27 8.90 -32.14
CA LYS A 876 -54.25 7.46 -32.46
C LYS A 876 -54.49 6.52 -31.27
N LEU A 877 -54.69 7.04 -30.06
CA LEU A 877 -54.97 6.21 -28.89
C LEU A 877 -56.48 6.20 -28.65
N PRO A 878 -57.09 5.03 -28.35
CA PRO A 878 -58.51 4.97 -28.05
C PRO A 878 -58.81 5.84 -26.81
N LYS A 879 -59.90 6.61 -26.85
CA LYS A 879 -60.47 7.22 -25.65
C LYS A 879 -60.84 6.09 -24.70
N ILE A 880 -60.29 6.10 -23.48
CA ILE A 880 -60.56 5.07 -22.49
C ILE A 880 -61.57 5.67 -21.51
N ASP A 881 -62.83 5.23 -21.58
CA ASP A 881 -63.83 5.55 -20.57
C ASP A 881 -63.48 4.78 -19.29
N LEU A 882 -62.85 5.47 -18.33
CA LEU A 882 -62.47 4.89 -17.04
C LEU A 882 -63.14 5.70 -15.95
N ALA A 883 -64.09 5.08 -15.26
CA ALA A 883 -64.84 5.67 -14.15
C ALA A 883 -64.05 5.61 -12.82
N TYR A 884 -62.81 6.11 -12.79
CA TYR A 884 -61.95 6.03 -11.60
C TYR A 884 -61.17 7.32 -11.32
N GLU A 885 -61.08 7.70 -10.04
CA GLU A 885 -60.38 8.90 -9.55
C GLU A 885 -58.85 8.73 -9.65
N ALA A 886 -58.18 9.66 -10.34
CA ALA A 886 -56.76 10.06 -10.23
C ALA A 886 -55.73 9.02 -9.66
N GLY A 887 -55.72 7.79 -10.19
CA GLY A 887 -54.90 6.70 -9.67
C GLY A 887 -53.47 6.60 -10.26
N LYS A 888 -52.55 5.97 -9.52
CA LYS A 888 -51.22 5.56 -9.98
C LYS A 888 -51.33 4.54 -11.13
N VAL A 889 -50.78 4.89 -12.30
CA VAL A 889 -50.77 4.06 -13.51
C VAL A 889 -49.39 3.98 -14.14
N THR A 890 -49.10 2.90 -14.87
CA THR A 890 -47.86 2.73 -15.65
C THR A 890 -48.19 2.18 -17.04
N LEU A 891 -47.64 2.79 -18.08
CA LEU A 891 -47.74 2.31 -19.47
C LEU A 891 -46.55 1.43 -19.86
N SER A 892 -46.80 0.46 -20.73
CA SER A 892 -45.77 -0.37 -21.31
C SER A 892 -44.93 0.41 -22.35
N ASN A 893 -43.70 -0.02 -22.61
CA ASN A 893 -42.72 0.72 -23.42
C ASN A 893 -43.15 0.92 -24.89
N ARG A 894 -43.97 0.00 -25.41
CA ARG A 894 -44.57 0.03 -26.76
C ARG A 894 -46.02 0.51 -26.76
N LEU A 895 -46.51 1.06 -25.65
CA LEU A 895 -47.87 1.56 -25.49
C LEU A 895 -48.94 0.51 -25.80
N GLN A 896 -48.69 -0.75 -25.41
CA GLN A 896 -49.61 -1.86 -25.63
C GLN A 896 -50.48 -2.12 -24.40
N TYR A 897 -49.92 -1.94 -23.21
CA TYR A 897 -50.59 -2.25 -21.95
C TYR A 897 -50.55 -1.06 -21.00
N LEU A 898 -51.58 -0.95 -20.17
CA LEU A 898 -51.72 0.04 -19.10
C LEU A 898 -51.99 -0.68 -17.78
N ALA A 899 -51.09 -0.56 -16.81
CA ALA A 899 -51.25 -1.14 -15.48
C ALA A 899 -51.80 -0.10 -14.50
N HIS A 900 -52.86 -0.48 -13.79
CA HIS A 900 -53.54 0.30 -12.74
C HIS A 900 -53.25 -0.31 -11.37
N TYR A 901 -52.76 0.50 -10.41
CA TYR A 901 -52.29 -0.03 -9.13
C TYR A 901 -52.45 0.94 -7.94
N ALA A 902 -53.38 1.89 -8.03
CA ALA A 902 -53.66 2.84 -6.96
C ALA A 902 -54.44 2.22 -5.78
N GLU A 903 -55.20 1.16 -6.04
CA GLU A 903 -56.15 0.53 -5.12
C GLU A 903 -55.67 -0.86 -4.71
N ALA A 904 -56.35 -1.45 -3.72
CA ALA A 904 -56.05 -2.81 -3.25
C ALA A 904 -56.28 -3.90 -4.31
N SER A 905 -56.95 -3.57 -5.43
CA SER A 905 -57.24 -4.50 -6.54
C SER A 905 -56.55 -4.04 -7.83
N PRO A 906 -55.22 -4.25 -7.98
CA PRO A 906 -54.50 -3.84 -9.17
C PRO A 906 -54.91 -4.65 -10.40
N PHE A 907 -54.96 -4.02 -11.57
CA PHE A 907 -55.32 -4.66 -12.84
C PHE A 907 -54.50 -4.11 -14.02
N ILE A 908 -54.53 -4.79 -15.16
CA ILE A 908 -53.86 -4.39 -16.40
C ILE A 908 -54.83 -4.41 -17.56
N THR A 909 -54.76 -3.39 -18.41
CA THR A 909 -55.60 -3.21 -19.59
C THR A 909 -54.75 -3.33 -20.86
N ASP A 910 -55.15 -4.20 -21.79
CA ASP A 910 -54.62 -4.20 -23.15
C ASP A 910 -55.30 -3.09 -23.95
N LEU A 911 -54.53 -2.08 -24.35
CA LEU A 911 -55.06 -0.88 -25.01
C LEU A 911 -55.61 -1.14 -26.41
N ARG A 912 -55.17 -2.22 -27.07
CA ARG A 912 -55.66 -2.59 -28.41
C ARG A 912 -56.96 -3.37 -28.33
N SER A 913 -57.07 -4.30 -27.38
CA SER A 913 -58.25 -5.15 -27.22
C SER A 913 -59.27 -4.62 -26.21
N GLN A 914 -58.93 -3.60 -25.43
CA GLN A 914 -59.71 -3.04 -24.32
C GLN A 914 -60.10 -4.09 -23.26
N LYS A 915 -59.35 -5.20 -23.18
CA LYS A 915 -59.56 -6.23 -22.16
C LYS A 915 -58.79 -5.88 -20.89
N GLU A 916 -59.43 -6.11 -19.75
CA GLU A 916 -58.84 -5.94 -18.43
C GLU A 916 -58.56 -7.31 -17.80
N ALA A 917 -57.43 -7.42 -17.11
CA ALA A 917 -57.05 -8.59 -16.36
C ALA A 917 -56.60 -8.19 -14.94
N PRO A 918 -57.17 -8.81 -13.87
CA PRO A 918 -56.71 -8.55 -12.51
C PRO A 918 -55.28 -9.05 -12.29
N LEU A 919 -54.46 -8.28 -11.58
CA LEU A 919 -53.08 -8.63 -11.28
C LEU A 919 -52.93 -9.51 -10.03
N SER A 920 -53.94 -9.53 -9.13
CA SER A 920 -53.95 -10.34 -7.90
C SER A 920 -55.35 -10.92 -7.61
N GLN A 921 -55.41 -12.07 -6.94
CA GLN A 921 -56.68 -12.65 -6.43
C GLN A 921 -57.10 -12.05 -5.09
N GLN A 922 -56.14 -11.58 -4.30
CA GLN A 922 -56.35 -10.99 -2.98
C GLN A 922 -55.95 -9.50 -3.01
N PRO A 923 -56.46 -8.69 -2.07
CA PRO A 923 -56.04 -7.30 -1.90
C PRO A 923 -54.51 -7.18 -1.81
N LEU A 924 -53.89 -6.53 -2.80
CA LEU A 924 -52.44 -6.34 -2.91
C LEU A 924 -52.12 -4.88 -3.19
N ASN A 925 -51.62 -4.18 -2.18
CA ASN A 925 -51.18 -2.80 -2.33
C ASN A 925 -49.81 -2.77 -3.02
N ILE A 926 -49.74 -2.14 -4.19
CA ILE A 926 -48.53 -2.04 -5.02
C ILE A 926 -48.01 -0.59 -4.98
N ALA A 927 -46.71 -0.44 -4.72
CA ALA A 927 -46.03 0.86 -4.72
C ALA A 927 -45.73 1.33 -6.15
N THR A 928 -45.23 0.43 -6.99
CA THR A 928 -44.82 0.72 -8.38
C THR A 928 -44.86 -0.53 -9.26
N VAL A 929 -45.01 -0.32 -10.57
CA VAL A 929 -45.03 -1.34 -11.62
C VAL A 929 -44.08 -0.92 -12.73
N ASP A 930 -43.34 -1.87 -13.30
CA ASP A 930 -42.49 -1.66 -14.49
C ASP A 930 -42.59 -2.83 -15.48
N PHE A 931 -42.40 -2.53 -16.78
CA PHE A 931 -42.46 -3.51 -17.87
C PHE A 931 -41.06 -3.80 -18.42
N SER A 932 -40.82 -5.05 -18.83
CA SER A 932 -39.59 -5.42 -19.54
C SER A 932 -39.47 -4.68 -20.87
N MET A 933 -38.26 -4.53 -21.40
CA MET A 933 -37.95 -3.80 -22.65
C MET A 933 -38.84 -4.20 -23.85
N ASN A 934 -39.30 -5.45 -23.90
CA ASN A 934 -40.16 -5.98 -24.95
C ASN A 934 -41.66 -6.07 -24.59
N ASP A 935 -42.06 -5.53 -23.43
CA ASP A 935 -43.41 -5.56 -22.85
C ASP A 935 -43.99 -6.96 -22.60
N GLN A 936 -43.15 -8.00 -22.60
CA GLN A 936 -43.62 -9.37 -22.37
C GLN A 936 -43.76 -9.71 -20.89
N ARG A 937 -43.10 -8.96 -20.00
CA ARG A 937 -43.04 -9.23 -18.57
C ARG A 937 -43.34 -7.96 -17.79
N LEU A 938 -43.96 -8.15 -16.64
CA LEU A 938 -44.33 -7.11 -15.70
C LEU A 938 -43.72 -7.45 -14.35
N VAL A 939 -43.19 -6.43 -13.66
CA VAL A 939 -42.74 -6.52 -12.27
C VAL A 939 -43.53 -5.52 -11.42
N ALA A 940 -43.86 -5.89 -10.19
CA ALA A 940 -44.57 -5.06 -9.24
C ALA A 940 -43.89 -5.10 -7.87
N LEU A 941 -43.75 -3.95 -7.23
CA LEU A 941 -43.22 -3.81 -5.88
C LEU A 941 -44.36 -3.58 -4.89
N SER A 942 -44.39 -4.33 -3.79
CA SER A 942 -45.37 -4.13 -2.70
C SER A 942 -45.27 -2.75 -2.04
N ALA A 943 -46.36 -2.30 -1.42
CA ALA A 943 -46.39 -1.06 -0.64
C ALA A 943 -45.40 -1.03 0.54
N HIS A 944 -45.07 -2.19 1.11
CA HIS A 944 -44.03 -2.33 2.15
C HIS A 944 -42.60 -2.30 1.58
N GLN A 945 -42.44 -2.10 0.27
CA GLN A 945 -41.15 -1.91 -0.43
C GLN A 945 -40.15 -3.07 -0.28
N ARG A 946 -40.58 -4.28 0.12
CA ARG A 946 -39.69 -5.45 0.30
C ARG A 946 -40.01 -6.62 -0.61
N ARG A 947 -41.29 -6.85 -0.89
CA ARG A 947 -41.75 -7.96 -1.73
C ARG A 947 -41.85 -7.52 -3.18
N VAL A 948 -41.20 -8.29 -4.05
CA VAL A 948 -41.23 -8.10 -5.51
C VAL A 948 -42.07 -9.23 -6.12
N TYR A 949 -42.98 -8.88 -7.00
CA TYR A 949 -43.83 -9.79 -7.75
C TYR A 949 -43.55 -9.64 -9.24
N TRP A 950 -43.83 -10.69 -10.01
CA TRP A 950 -43.72 -10.62 -11.47
C TRP A 950 -44.76 -11.50 -12.17
N ALA A 951 -45.01 -11.21 -13.45
CA ALA A 951 -45.83 -12.02 -14.32
C ALA A 951 -45.40 -11.91 -15.78
N GLU A 952 -45.71 -12.93 -16.58
CA GLU A 952 -45.69 -12.82 -18.03
C GLU A 952 -47.02 -12.23 -18.50
N VAL A 953 -46.97 -11.10 -19.21
CA VAL A 953 -48.15 -10.29 -19.55
C VAL A 953 -49.16 -11.11 -20.36
N ARG A 954 -48.70 -11.98 -21.27
CA ARG A 954 -49.56 -12.86 -22.06
C ARG A 954 -50.39 -13.83 -21.21
N GLN A 955 -49.85 -14.27 -20.07
CA GLN A 955 -50.54 -15.22 -19.18
C GLN A 955 -51.65 -14.55 -18.37
N LEU A 956 -51.59 -13.22 -18.20
CA LEU A 956 -52.62 -12.44 -17.50
C LEU A 956 -53.94 -12.41 -18.29
N PHE A 957 -53.87 -12.42 -19.62
CA PHE A 957 -55.05 -12.36 -20.50
C PHE A 957 -55.52 -13.73 -21.03
N GLY A 958 -55.00 -14.84 -20.48
CA GLY A 958 -55.34 -16.20 -20.89
C GLY A 958 -56.73 -16.67 -20.45
N LYS A 959 -57.22 -17.80 -20.98
CA LYS A 959 -58.52 -18.43 -20.58
C LYS A 959 -58.61 -18.75 -19.08
N LYS A 960 -57.46 -19.02 -18.45
CA LYS A 960 -57.28 -19.06 -16.99
C LYS A 960 -56.22 -18.00 -16.68
N PRO A 961 -56.61 -16.78 -16.26
CA PRO A 961 -55.66 -15.69 -16.06
C PRO A 961 -54.68 -16.06 -14.94
N ALA A 962 -53.39 -15.93 -15.22
CA ALA A 962 -52.37 -15.99 -14.19
C ALA A 962 -52.37 -14.70 -13.37
N PHE A 963 -51.88 -14.76 -12.14
CA PHE A 963 -51.71 -13.60 -11.27
C PHE A 963 -50.24 -13.33 -11.03
N LEU A 964 -49.94 -12.16 -10.47
CA LEU A 964 -48.62 -11.79 -9.97
C LEU A 964 -48.08 -12.87 -9.04
N LYS A 965 -46.92 -13.44 -9.39
CA LYS A 965 -46.23 -14.43 -8.57
C LYS A 965 -45.20 -13.72 -7.70
N LEU A 966 -45.14 -14.07 -6.42
CA LEU A 966 -44.08 -13.59 -5.54
C LEU A 966 -42.74 -14.07 -6.12
N LEU A 967 -41.92 -13.12 -6.53
CA LEU A 967 -40.57 -13.40 -7.00
C LEU A 967 -39.67 -13.68 -5.79
N GLU A 968 -39.66 -12.74 -4.84
CA GLU A 968 -38.80 -12.78 -3.66
C GLU A 968 -39.23 -11.73 -2.60
N ASP A 969 -38.97 -12.03 -1.32
CA ASP A 969 -39.04 -11.08 -0.20
C ASP A 969 -37.60 -10.68 0.19
N PHE A 970 -37.26 -9.40 -0.05
CA PHE A 970 -35.92 -8.90 0.17
C PHE A 970 -35.70 -8.49 1.65
N PRO A 971 -34.49 -8.71 2.20
CA PRO A 971 -34.17 -8.36 3.59
C PRO A 971 -33.98 -6.85 3.83
N PHE A 972 -34.14 -6.04 2.78
CA PHE A 972 -33.93 -4.59 2.78
C PHE A 972 -35.05 -3.88 2.01
N GLU A 973 -35.22 -2.59 2.26
CA GLU A 973 -36.22 -1.75 1.59
C GLU A 973 -35.74 -1.35 0.18
N ILE A 974 -36.60 -1.59 -0.81
CA ILE A 974 -36.37 -1.30 -2.22
C ILE A 974 -37.02 0.05 -2.54
N THR A 975 -36.19 1.07 -2.76
CA THR A 975 -36.64 2.43 -3.05
C THR A 975 -37.00 2.64 -4.52
N ALA A 976 -36.39 1.87 -5.43
CA ALA A 976 -36.70 1.88 -6.86
C ALA A 976 -36.42 0.52 -7.51
N ILE A 977 -37.25 0.16 -8.50
CA ILE A 977 -37.12 -1.06 -9.28
C ILE A 977 -37.30 -0.75 -10.77
N LYS A 978 -36.44 -1.34 -11.62
CA LYS A 978 -36.50 -1.16 -13.08
C LYS A 978 -35.97 -2.39 -13.81
N TRP A 979 -36.57 -2.79 -14.92
CA TRP A 979 -35.96 -3.77 -15.82
C TRP A 979 -34.72 -3.20 -16.52
N LEU A 980 -33.59 -3.91 -16.43
CA LEU A 980 -32.39 -3.61 -17.24
C LEU A 980 -32.53 -4.20 -18.64
N ASN A 981 -33.03 -5.42 -18.71
CA ASN A 981 -33.32 -6.15 -19.94
C ASN A 981 -34.52 -7.07 -19.70
N ASN A 982 -34.70 -8.13 -20.50
CA ASN A 982 -35.86 -9.00 -20.33
C ASN A 982 -35.72 -10.01 -19.17
N THR A 983 -34.53 -10.18 -18.60
CA THR A 983 -34.22 -11.22 -17.59
C THR A 983 -33.72 -10.66 -16.27
N GLU A 984 -33.22 -9.43 -16.26
CA GLU A 984 -32.54 -8.82 -15.13
C GLU A 984 -33.26 -7.54 -14.67
N LEU A 985 -33.44 -7.45 -13.35
CA LEU A 985 -34.01 -6.32 -12.62
C LEU A 985 -32.90 -5.56 -11.91
N LEU A 986 -33.03 -4.24 -11.89
CA LEU A 986 -32.28 -3.34 -11.04
C LEU A 986 -33.11 -3.02 -9.80
N LEU A 987 -32.52 -3.21 -8.63
CA LEU A 987 -33.13 -2.92 -7.33
C LEU A 987 -32.24 -1.90 -6.61
N ALA A 988 -32.80 -0.75 -6.27
CA ALA A 988 -32.13 0.24 -5.43
C ALA A 988 -32.54 0.05 -3.96
N SER A 989 -31.56 0.10 -3.05
CA SER A 989 -31.79 0.14 -1.60
C SER A 989 -30.76 1.05 -0.95
N GLY A 990 -31.21 2.17 -0.39
CA GLY A 990 -30.31 3.21 0.10
C GLY A 990 -29.37 3.70 -1.00
N LYS A 991 -28.05 3.53 -0.82
CA LYS A 991 -27.00 3.89 -1.79
C LYS A 991 -26.63 2.80 -2.78
N ASN A 992 -27.19 1.61 -2.61
CA ASN A 992 -26.74 0.40 -3.29
C ASN A 992 -27.68 0.07 -4.44
N LEU A 993 -27.09 -0.38 -5.55
CA LEU A 993 -27.80 -0.89 -6.71
C LEU A 993 -27.47 -2.38 -6.91
N TYR A 994 -28.51 -3.22 -6.92
CA TYR A 994 -28.40 -4.65 -7.10
C TYR A 994 -28.95 -5.06 -8.47
N ILE A 995 -28.28 -5.99 -9.16
CA ILE A 995 -28.89 -6.75 -10.26
C ILE A 995 -29.51 -8.03 -9.67
N TYR A 996 -30.74 -8.32 -10.07
CA TYR A 996 -31.44 -9.55 -9.77
C TYR A 996 -31.91 -10.24 -11.05
N ASN A 997 -31.47 -11.47 -11.28
CA ASN A 997 -31.93 -12.27 -12.41
C ASN A 997 -33.20 -13.04 -12.03
N VAL A 998 -34.29 -12.78 -12.74
CA VAL A 998 -35.62 -13.32 -12.44
C VAL A 998 -35.71 -14.84 -12.58
N PHE A 999 -34.86 -15.45 -13.42
CA PHE A 999 -34.93 -16.88 -13.76
C PHE A 999 -33.99 -17.74 -12.92
N THR A 1000 -32.75 -17.30 -12.72
CA THR A 1000 -31.77 -18.08 -11.97
C THR A 1000 -31.93 -17.93 -10.46
N LYS A 1001 -32.73 -16.95 -10.00
CA LYS A 1001 -32.84 -16.54 -8.58
C LYS A 1001 -31.47 -16.28 -7.93
N ASN A 1002 -30.43 -16.03 -8.74
CA ASN A 1002 -29.11 -15.73 -8.24
C ASN A 1002 -29.10 -14.28 -7.76
N ARG A 1003 -29.05 -14.14 -6.43
CA ARG A 1003 -28.67 -12.89 -5.76
C ARG A 1003 -27.16 -12.70 -5.91
N LYS A 1004 -26.73 -11.43 -5.86
CA LYS A 1004 -25.34 -10.97 -5.65
C LYS A 1004 -24.55 -10.66 -6.94
N ARG A 1005 -24.88 -9.54 -7.55
CA ARG A 1005 -23.83 -8.58 -7.88
C ARG A 1005 -24.28 -7.20 -7.47
N LEU A 1006 -23.65 -6.66 -6.44
CA LEU A 1006 -23.67 -5.23 -6.16
C LEU A 1006 -22.99 -4.57 -7.38
N LEU A 1007 -23.77 -3.88 -8.22
CA LEU A 1007 -23.20 -3.15 -9.35
C LEU A 1007 -22.41 -1.94 -8.84
N HIS A 1008 -22.90 -1.33 -7.76
CA HIS A 1008 -22.41 -0.05 -7.28
C HIS A 1008 -22.76 0.18 -5.80
N SER A 1009 -21.75 0.57 -5.01
CA SER A 1009 -21.89 1.25 -3.71
C SER A 1009 -21.19 2.60 -3.81
N GLY A 1010 -21.91 3.72 -3.63
CA GLY A 1010 -21.26 5.04 -3.66
C GLY A 1010 -22.09 6.20 -4.21
N PHE A 1011 -23.42 6.05 -4.38
CA PHE A 1011 -24.25 7.17 -4.83
C PHE A 1011 -24.23 8.30 -3.78
N GLY A 1012 -23.44 9.36 -4.01
CA GLY A 1012 -23.40 10.62 -3.23
C GLY A 1012 -22.75 10.60 -1.82
N GLN A 1013 -22.64 11.79 -1.21
CA GLN A 1013 -22.09 12.04 0.16
C GLN A 1013 -22.97 11.43 1.27
N GLN A 1014 -22.56 11.44 2.55
CA GLN A 1014 -23.34 10.84 3.65
C GLN A 1014 -24.82 11.32 3.61
N ASN A 1015 -25.78 10.37 3.71
CA ASN A 1015 -27.25 10.53 3.61
C ASN A 1015 -27.96 10.57 2.24
N SER A 1016 -27.29 10.28 1.11
CA SER A 1016 -27.98 10.11 -0.19
C SER A 1016 -28.61 8.73 -0.39
N SER A 1017 -29.81 8.66 -1.01
CA SER A 1017 -30.49 7.41 -1.38
C SER A 1017 -30.93 7.44 -2.84
N ILE A 1018 -30.73 6.36 -3.59
CA ILE A 1018 -31.24 6.23 -4.97
C ILE A 1018 -32.77 6.13 -4.90
N GLN A 1019 -33.47 7.08 -5.51
CA GLN A 1019 -34.94 7.14 -5.52
C GLN A 1019 -35.54 6.88 -6.90
N GLN A 1020 -34.76 7.02 -7.95
CA GLN A 1020 -35.22 6.80 -9.32
C GLN A 1020 -34.11 6.19 -10.16
N ILE A 1021 -34.51 5.20 -10.98
CA ILE A 1021 -33.66 4.51 -11.94
C ILE A 1021 -34.28 4.72 -13.32
N VAL A 1022 -33.50 5.20 -14.29
CA VAL A 1022 -33.94 5.34 -15.69
C VAL A 1022 -32.93 4.61 -16.57
N VAL A 1023 -33.40 3.65 -17.36
CA VAL A 1023 -32.57 2.90 -18.31
C VAL A 1023 -32.79 3.48 -19.71
N SER A 1024 -31.72 3.62 -20.49
CA SER A 1024 -31.81 4.16 -21.84
C SER A 1024 -32.46 3.17 -22.82
N PRO A 1025 -33.11 3.64 -23.92
CA PRO A 1025 -33.86 2.81 -24.85
C PRO A 1025 -33.08 1.63 -25.47
N GLN A 1026 -31.79 1.80 -25.72
CA GLN A 1026 -30.91 0.76 -26.27
C GLN A 1026 -30.11 0.04 -25.17
N GLY A 1027 -30.29 0.45 -23.91
CA GLY A 1027 -29.63 -0.13 -22.74
C GLY A 1027 -28.14 0.21 -22.62
N ASN A 1028 -27.66 1.25 -23.29
CA ASN A 1028 -26.26 1.67 -23.21
C ASN A 1028 -25.97 2.58 -22.01
N TYR A 1029 -27.00 3.20 -21.42
CA TYR A 1029 -26.85 4.09 -20.28
C TYR A 1029 -27.88 3.80 -19.17
N LEU A 1030 -27.49 4.14 -17.95
CA LEU A 1030 -28.27 4.03 -16.74
C LEU A 1030 -28.19 5.34 -15.97
N LEU A 1031 -29.33 5.97 -15.69
CA LEU A 1031 -29.40 7.16 -14.85
C LEU A 1031 -29.94 6.79 -13.47
N LEU A 1032 -29.22 7.22 -12.44
CA LEU A 1032 -29.61 7.14 -11.03
C LEU A 1032 -29.88 8.56 -10.52
N ALA A 1033 -30.98 8.75 -9.81
CA ALA A 1033 -31.37 10.06 -9.30
C ALA A 1033 -31.86 10.00 -7.85
N ASN A 1034 -31.63 11.09 -7.11
CA ASN A 1034 -32.14 11.31 -5.76
C ASN A 1034 -32.90 12.65 -5.72
N ALA A 1035 -34.18 12.58 -5.35
CA ALA A 1035 -35.07 13.73 -5.36
C ALA A 1035 -34.85 14.70 -4.21
N ILE A 1036 -34.25 14.26 -3.10
CA ILE A 1036 -34.02 15.11 -1.93
C ILE A 1036 -32.91 16.14 -2.20
N ASN A 1037 -31.82 15.72 -2.85
CA ASN A 1037 -30.64 16.57 -3.07
C ASN A 1037 -30.43 16.97 -4.53
N GLN A 1038 -31.41 16.69 -5.42
CA GLN A 1038 -31.33 16.95 -6.86
C GLN A 1038 -30.08 16.39 -7.55
N GLN A 1039 -29.54 15.29 -7.03
CA GLN A 1039 -28.34 14.66 -7.57
C GLN A 1039 -28.72 13.64 -8.65
N ILE A 1040 -28.01 13.70 -9.78
CA ILE A 1040 -28.06 12.68 -10.83
C ILE A 1040 -26.69 12.07 -11.05
N GLN A 1041 -26.67 10.80 -11.40
CA GLN A 1041 -25.52 10.10 -11.95
C GLN A 1041 -25.93 9.37 -13.21
N VAL A 1042 -25.10 9.43 -14.26
CA VAL A 1042 -25.31 8.67 -15.50
C VAL A 1042 -24.15 7.73 -15.68
N TRP A 1043 -24.45 6.45 -15.85
CA TRP A 1043 -23.53 5.35 -16.02
C TRP A 1043 -23.68 4.76 -17.41
N ASP A 1044 -22.61 4.19 -17.96
CA ASP A 1044 -22.69 3.36 -19.17
C ASP A 1044 -23.01 1.89 -18.84
N ARG A 1045 -23.22 1.07 -19.87
CA ARG A 1045 -23.51 -0.37 -19.75
C ARG A 1045 -22.34 -1.17 -19.16
N GLN A 1046 -21.12 -0.66 -19.26
CA GLN A 1046 -19.91 -1.29 -18.74
C GLN A 1046 -19.68 -0.98 -17.25
N GLY A 1047 -20.46 -0.06 -16.67
CA GLY A 1047 -20.39 0.31 -15.25
C GLY A 1047 -19.52 1.53 -14.97
N HIS A 1048 -19.22 2.35 -15.98
CA HIS A 1048 -18.44 3.57 -15.81
C HIS A 1048 -19.34 4.79 -15.64
N LEU A 1049 -18.92 5.72 -14.78
CA LEU A 1049 -19.62 6.97 -14.55
C LEU A 1049 -19.31 7.96 -15.68
N ILE A 1050 -20.35 8.47 -16.33
CA ILE A 1050 -20.29 9.45 -17.43
C ILE A 1050 -20.61 10.86 -16.94
N ILE A 1051 -21.64 10.97 -16.09
CA ILE A 1051 -22.04 12.23 -15.44
C ILE A 1051 -22.09 11.95 -13.95
N GLU A 1052 -21.23 12.59 -13.17
CA GLU A 1052 -21.14 12.38 -11.72
C GLU A 1052 -22.13 13.23 -10.92
N GLN A 1053 -22.42 14.44 -11.40
CA GLN A 1053 -23.31 15.39 -10.75
C GLN A 1053 -24.17 16.11 -11.77
N SER A 1054 -25.30 16.64 -11.32
CA SER A 1054 -26.19 17.47 -12.12
C SER A 1054 -25.43 18.67 -12.71
N PRO A 1055 -25.36 18.81 -14.04
CA PRO A 1055 -24.69 19.94 -14.67
C PRO A 1055 -25.22 21.26 -14.11
N GLU A 1056 -24.35 22.20 -13.79
CA GLU A 1056 -24.74 23.40 -13.07
C GLU A 1056 -25.69 24.30 -13.89
N TYR A 1057 -25.55 24.32 -15.22
CA TYR A 1057 -26.51 25.01 -16.09
C TYR A 1057 -27.92 24.39 -16.02
N LEU A 1058 -28.05 23.09 -15.72
CA LEU A 1058 -29.34 22.45 -15.52
C LEU A 1058 -30.01 23.00 -14.25
N LYS A 1059 -29.23 23.25 -13.20
CA LYS A 1059 -29.71 23.86 -11.94
C LYS A 1059 -30.26 25.27 -12.18
N LYS A 1060 -29.71 26.04 -13.13
CA LYS A 1060 -30.20 27.38 -13.51
C LYS A 1060 -31.66 27.37 -14.01
N HIS A 1061 -32.14 26.26 -14.55
CA HIS A 1061 -33.49 26.13 -15.14
C HIS A 1061 -34.49 25.42 -14.21
N GLN A 1062 -34.14 25.18 -12.94
CA GLN A 1062 -34.97 24.54 -11.92
C GLN A 1062 -35.75 23.33 -12.47
N PHE A 1063 -35.14 22.15 -12.49
CA PHE A 1063 -35.70 20.97 -13.15
C PHE A 1063 -36.44 20.02 -12.21
N GLN A 1064 -37.34 19.22 -12.79
CA GLN A 1064 -38.04 18.12 -12.13
C GLN A 1064 -37.29 16.82 -12.39
N LEU A 1065 -37.07 16.03 -11.33
CA LEU A 1065 -36.49 14.69 -11.47
C LEU A 1065 -37.52 13.66 -11.96
N LYS A 1066 -38.81 13.89 -11.67
CA LYS A 1066 -39.89 13.09 -12.24
C LYS A 1066 -40.03 13.43 -13.72
N GLY A 1067 -40.09 12.40 -14.57
CA GLY A 1067 -40.26 12.57 -16.02
C GLY A 1067 -38.97 12.74 -16.82
N ILE A 1068 -37.80 12.39 -16.25
CA ILE A 1068 -36.54 12.34 -17.01
C ILE A 1068 -36.58 11.20 -18.02
N THR A 1069 -36.13 11.45 -19.24
CA THR A 1069 -35.99 10.41 -20.27
C THR A 1069 -34.77 10.64 -21.16
N PHE A 1070 -34.29 9.56 -21.77
CA PHE A 1070 -33.25 9.60 -22.78
C PHE A 1070 -33.85 9.87 -24.18
N SER A 1071 -33.06 10.45 -25.07
CA SER A 1071 -33.38 10.49 -26.50
C SER A 1071 -33.31 9.11 -27.16
N GLU A 1072 -34.02 8.93 -28.28
CA GLU A 1072 -34.11 7.65 -29.01
C GLU A 1072 -32.75 7.17 -29.52
N ASP A 1073 -31.90 8.13 -29.87
CA ASP A 1073 -30.54 7.93 -30.34
C ASP A 1073 -29.49 7.97 -29.22
N GLU A 1074 -29.92 8.12 -27.95
CA GLU A 1074 -29.07 8.18 -26.75
C GLU A 1074 -27.95 9.24 -26.82
N GLN A 1075 -28.24 10.37 -27.46
CA GLN A 1075 -27.36 11.53 -27.53
C GLN A 1075 -27.68 12.59 -26.49
N ALA A 1076 -28.88 12.53 -25.90
CA ALA A 1076 -29.35 13.52 -24.95
C ALA A 1076 -30.25 12.91 -23.87
N LEU A 1077 -30.33 13.63 -22.76
CA LEU A 1077 -31.27 13.46 -21.66
C LEU A 1077 -32.18 14.69 -21.61
N TYR A 1078 -33.45 14.46 -21.30
CA TYR A 1078 -34.47 15.49 -21.24
C TYR A 1078 -35.00 15.62 -19.82
N PHE A 1079 -34.97 16.85 -19.30
CA PHE A 1079 -35.37 17.21 -17.95
C PHE A 1079 -36.53 18.22 -18.02
N PRO A 1080 -37.71 17.92 -17.45
CA PRO A 1080 -38.79 18.90 -17.32
C PRO A 1080 -38.37 20.07 -16.43
N THR A 1081 -38.80 21.29 -16.73
CA THR A 1081 -38.48 22.48 -15.92
C THR A 1081 -39.68 22.98 -15.11
N TYR A 1082 -39.47 23.36 -13.85
CA TYR A 1082 -40.45 24.06 -13.02
C TYR A 1082 -40.73 25.47 -13.55
N VAL A 1083 -39.70 26.19 -13.99
CA VAL A 1083 -39.80 27.55 -14.52
C VAL A 1083 -38.83 27.73 -15.70
N PRO A 1084 -39.30 28.14 -16.89
CA PRO A 1084 -40.71 28.33 -17.29
C PRO A 1084 -41.47 27.01 -17.42
N LYS A 1085 -42.71 26.97 -16.90
CA LYS A 1085 -43.64 25.85 -17.08
C LYS A 1085 -43.83 25.63 -18.58
N ASN A 1086 -43.61 24.41 -19.07
CA ASN A 1086 -43.68 23.99 -20.48
C ASN A 1086 -42.36 23.99 -21.30
N LYS A 1087 -41.20 24.16 -20.66
CA LYS A 1087 -39.92 23.90 -21.32
C LYS A 1087 -39.28 22.60 -20.85
N VAL A 1088 -38.36 22.10 -21.68
CA VAL A 1088 -37.57 20.90 -21.42
C VAL A 1088 -36.11 21.27 -21.57
N ALA A 1089 -35.34 21.08 -20.50
CA ALA A 1089 -33.89 21.25 -20.51
C ALA A 1089 -33.23 20.00 -21.11
N VAL A 1090 -32.24 20.22 -21.96
CA VAL A 1090 -31.52 19.16 -22.68
C VAL A 1090 -30.12 19.03 -22.11
N VAL A 1091 -29.74 17.80 -21.77
CA VAL A 1091 -28.43 17.40 -21.25
C VAL A 1091 -27.76 16.46 -22.23
N LEU A 1092 -26.66 16.89 -22.86
CA LEU A 1092 -26.04 16.15 -23.96
C LEU A 1092 -25.11 15.04 -23.45
N LEU A 1093 -25.30 13.82 -23.92
CA LEU A 1093 -24.35 12.73 -23.67
C LEU A 1093 -23.12 12.89 -24.58
N PRO A 1094 -21.97 12.25 -24.30
CA PRO A 1094 -20.72 12.45 -25.05
C PRO A 1094 -20.87 12.42 -26.59
N PRO A 1095 -21.67 11.51 -27.19
CA PRO A 1095 -21.93 11.53 -28.63
C PRO A 1095 -22.69 12.78 -29.11
N GLY A 1096 -23.63 13.29 -28.31
CA GLY A 1096 -24.38 14.50 -28.59
C GLY A 1096 -23.55 15.77 -28.38
N ILE A 1097 -22.65 15.78 -27.39
CA ILE A 1097 -21.69 16.85 -27.16
C ILE A 1097 -20.78 17.02 -28.37
N TYR A 1098 -20.17 15.91 -28.82
CA TYR A 1098 -19.29 15.91 -29.98
C TYR A 1098 -19.98 16.48 -31.23
N GLN A 1099 -21.21 16.04 -31.50
CA GLN A 1099 -22.00 16.52 -32.64
C GLN A 1099 -22.44 17.98 -32.48
N GLY A 1100 -22.84 18.38 -31.27
CA GLY A 1100 -23.28 19.75 -30.97
C GLY A 1100 -22.16 20.75 -31.22
N LEU A 1101 -20.95 20.44 -30.73
CA LEU A 1101 -19.77 21.26 -30.96
C LEU A 1101 -19.48 21.36 -32.45
N HIS A 1102 -19.38 20.23 -33.17
CA HIS A 1102 -19.10 20.19 -34.61
C HIS A 1102 -20.11 20.97 -35.49
N ARG A 1103 -21.37 21.06 -35.07
CA ARG A 1103 -22.40 21.83 -35.77
C ARG A 1103 -22.32 23.33 -35.53
N SER A 1104 -21.73 23.74 -34.41
CA SER A 1104 -21.49 25.15 -34.10
C SER A 1104 -20.16 25.61 -34.71
N LYS A 1105 -20.06 26.87 -35.12
CA LYS A 1105 -18.76 27.47 -35.57
C LYS A 1105 -17.69 27.51 -34.45
N ILE A 1106 -18.07 27.08 -33.24
CA ILE A 1106 -17.22 27.03 -32.07
C ILE A 1106 -16.18 25.92 -32.21
N PHE A 1107 -16.50 24.81 -32.91
CA PHE A 1107 -15.56 23.71 -33.10
C PHE A 1107 -14.29 24.12 -33.87
N GLU A 1108 -14.45 24.85 -34.97
CA GLU A 1108 -13.31 25.37 -35.74
C GLU A 1108 -12.48 26.37 -34.90
N LYS A 1109 -13.12 27.20 -34.08
CA LYS A 1109 -12.41 28.09 -33.15
C LYS A 1109 -11.66 27.34 -32.06
N LEU A 1110 -12.26 26.27 -31.52
CA LEU A 1110 -11.65 25.42 -30.50
C LEU A 1110 -10.44 24.65 -31.06
N LEU A 1111 -10.43 24.32 -32.36
CA LEU A 1111 -9.30 23.64 -33.00
C LEU A 1111 -8.23 24.61 -33.54
N ASN A 1112 -8.61 25.79 -34.01
CA ASN A 1112 -7.70 26.75 -34.66
C ASN A 1112 -7.05 27.74 -33.68
N ASN A 1113 -7.51 27.83 -32.43
CA ASN A 1113 -6.75 28.49 -31.38
C ASN A 1113 -5.62 27.57 -30.93
N GLN A 1114 -4.54 27.55 -31.72
CA GLN A 1114 -3.22 27.05 -31.30
C GLN A 1114 -2.43 28.18 -30.65
#